data_AF-A0A8C3IE54-F1
#
_entry.id   AF-A0A8C3IE54-F1
#
_cell.length_a   1.000
_cell.length_b   1.000
_cell.length_c   1.000
_cell.angle_alpha   90.00
_cell.angle_beta   90.00
_cell.angle_gamma   90.00
#
_symmetry.space_group_name_H-M   'P 1'
#
loop_
_entity.id
_entity.type
_entity.pdbx_description
1 polymer ?
#
loop_
_entity_poly.entity_id
_entity_poly.type
_entity_poly.pdbx_seq_one_letter_code
_entity_poly.pdbx_strand_id
1 'polypeptide(L)'
;SRSVRNTIIPFRSLDIPHSRLFLSLQLVKLCSGMIEAGKAYITTNKHFVSGVRDLSQQCKKDEMISILFDQAQRSVRQQLHNFVKDDVRKFKETKKQFDKVREDMEISLVKNAQAPRHKPHEVEEATGTLTITRKCFRHLALDYVLQINVLQAKKKFEILDAMLSFMHAQYTFFQQGYSLLHELDPYMKKLATELDQLVIDSAVEKREMEHKHALIQQRDFSYDDSKVEFNVDAPNGVVMEGYLFKRASNAFKTWNRRWFSIQNSQLVYQKKLKDVLTVVVEDLRLCSVKPCEDIERRFCFEVVSPSKSCMLQADSEKLRQAWIQAVQASIASAYRESPDSYSIERLDRTASPSTSSIDSATDSRERSLKGESILQRVQSIPGNDQCCDCGQADPRWASINLGILLCIECSGIHRSLGVHCSKVRSLTLDSWEPELLKLMCELGNSTMNQIYEAQCEALGLKKPTPGNEQIYSSTVGRSDKVSVLLSPPSEMGKWEPPWQSSTWCLCRWLIPPLSPSPPCPPPECEVSEESSGEAEIEQEASDLEDLRELHPGLLIYKAAQARNLPVMAEALAHGAEVNWVNDEDENKTPLIQAVMGGSLIACEFLLQNGADVNQRDIRGRAPLHHATYLGHTGQVCLFLKRGANQHAVDEDGQDPLSIAVQAANADIVTLLRLARMNEEMREAEGPFGQPGDATYLDIFREFSHMASNNPEKLNRRNSGKT
;
A
#
# COMPACT_ATOMS: atom_id res chain seq x y z
N SER A 1 50.99 -72.68 -11.04
CA SER A 1 50.49 -72.72 -9.65
C SER A 1 51.25 -71.81 -8.67
N ARG A 2 52.48 -71.31 -8.93
CA ARG A 2 53.19 -70.42 -7.99
C ARG A 2 52.81 -68.92 -8.08
N SER A 3 52.49 -68.39 -9.27
CA SER A 3 52.16 -66.95 -9.44
C SER A 3 50.94 -66.48 -8.65
N VAL A 4 49.84 -67.26 -8.64
CA VAL A 4 48.58 -66.90 -7.95
C VAL A 4 48.69 -66.88 -6.41
N ARG A 5 49.70 -67.54 -5.83
CA ARG A 5 49.91 -67.51 -4.36
C ARG A 5 50.56 -66.21 -3.86
N ASN A 6 51.22 -65.45 -4.72
CA ASN A 6 51.86 -64.18 -4.33
C ASN A 6 50.92 -62.97 -4.41
N THR A 7 49.73 -63.12 -5.01
CA THR A 7 48.71 -62.05 -5.12
C THR A 7 47.62 -62.15 -4.05
N ILE A 8 47.59 -63.25 -3.28
CA ILE A 8 46.61 -63.45 -2.20
C ILE A 8 47.27 -63.01 -0.88
N ILE A 9 47.01 -61.75 -0.52
CA ILE A 9 47.28 -61.24 0.84
C ILE A 9 46.58 -62.20 1.83
N PRO A 10 47.26 -62.69 2.88
CA PRO A 10 46.64 -63.65 3.79
C PRO A 10 45.39 -63.04 4.45
N PHE A 11 44.31 -63.83 4.57
CA PHE A 11 43.00 -63.35 5.02
C PHE A 11 42.97 -62.69 6.42
N ARG A 12 44.01 -62.89 7.25
CA ARG A 12 44.20 -62.18 8.53
C ARG A 12 44.73 -60.74 8.41
N SER A 13 45.06 -60.27 7.21
CA SER A 13 45.57 -58.91 6.97
C SER A 13 44.54 -57.97 6.34
N LEU A 14 43.28 -58.43 6.18
CA LEU A 14 42.21 -57.71 5.50
C LEU A 14 41.37 -56.80 6.44
N ASP A 15 41.74 -56.72 7.72
CA ASP A 15 41.26 -55.69 8.64
C ASP A 15 41.86 -54.32 8.27
N ILE A 16 41.21 -53.63 7.33
CA ILE A 16 41.40 -52.19 7.16
C ILE A 16 40.93 -51.54 8.48
N PRO A 17 41.80 -50.86 9.24
CA PRO A 17 41.42 -50.34 10.54
C PRO A 17 40.33 -49.27 10.36
N HIS A 18 39.21 -49.45 11.06
CA HIS A 18 38.02 -48.59 11.02
C HIS A 18 38.36 -47.08 11.17
N SER A 19 39.44 -46.77 11.90
CA SER A 19 39.99 -45.41 12.06
C SER A 19 40.30 -44.69 10.74
N ARG A 20 40.70 -45.38 9.66
CA ARG A 20 41.10 -44.74 8.40
C ARG A 20 39.95 -44.29 7.49
N LEU A 21 38.74 -44.81 7.72
CA LEU A 21 37.48 -44.34 7.13
C LEU A 21 36.84 -43.24 7.99
N PHE A 22 37.07 -43.28 9.31
CA PHE A 22 36.66 -42.24 10.24
C PHE A 22 37.34 -40.88 9.92
N LEU A 23 38.63 -40.90 9.56
CA LEU A 23 39.37 -39.70 9.15
C LEU A 23 38.75 -38.96 7.95
N SER A 24 38.25 -39.66 6.93
CA SER A 24 37.58 -39.02 5.77
C SER A 24 36.22 -38.43 6.14
N LEU A 25 35.46 -39.09 7.02
CA LEU A 25 34.18 -38.56 7.53
C LEU A 25 34.40 -37.33 8.43
N GLN A 26 35.45 -37.34 9.24
CA GLN A 26 35.83 -36.21 10.08
C GLN A 26 36.27 -35.00 9.23
N LEU A 27 37.04 -35.21 8.15
CA LEU A 27 37.41 -34.13 7.23
C LEU A 27 36.18 -33.49 6.58
N VAL A 28 35.23 -34.30 6.09
CA VAL A 28 33.97 -33.79 5.53
C VAL A 28 33.20 -32.96 6.56
N LYS A 29 33.14 -33.41 7.83
CA LYS A 29 32.49 -32.65 8.91
C LYS A 29 33.18 -31.30 9.18
N LEU A 30 34.51 -31.25 9.16
CA LEU A 30 35.28 -30.01 9.33
C LEU A 30 35.08 -29.05 8.13
N CYS A 31 35.07 -29.56 6.90
CA CYS A 31 34.76 -28.78 5.71
C CYS A 31 33.32 -28.22 5.75
N SER A 32 32.33 -28.99 6.22
CA SER A 32 30.96 -28.51 6.41
C SER A 32 30.89 -27.38 7.44
N GLY A 33 31.52 -27.52 8.60
CA GLY A 33 31.56 -26.47 9.61
C GLY A 33 32.28 -25.19 9.14
N MET A 34 33.34 -25.32 8.34
CA MET A 34 34.01 -24.18 7.69
C MET A 34 33.08 -23.45 6.71
N ILE A 35 32.26 -24.19 5.94
CA ILE A 35 31.27 -23.61 5.02
C ILE A 35 30.15 -22.90 5.78
N GLU A 36 29.64 -23.50 6.85
CA GLU A 36 28.59 -22.90 7.70
C GLU A 36 29.07 -21.61 8.36
N ALA A 37 30.26 -21.61 8.96
CA ALA A 37 30.88 -20.41 9.53
C ALA A 37 31.14 -19.32 8.47
N GLY A 38 31.59 -19.71 7.27
CA GLY A 38 31.79 -18.77 6.15
C GLY A 38 30.48 -18.14 5.65
N LYS A 39 29.40 -18.90 5.58
CA LYS A 39 28.05 -18.39 5.26
C LYS A 39 27.56 -17.41 6.32
N ALA A 40 27.73 -17.73 7.60
CA ALA A 40 27.35 -16.84 8.70
C ALA A 40 28.15 -15.52 8.64
N TYR A 41 29.46 -15.59 8.39
CA TYR A 41 30.33 -14.42 8.21
C TYR A 41 29.86 -13.53 7.05
N ILE A 42 29.63 -14.10 5.86
CA ILE A 42 29.16 -13.32 4.69
C ILE A 42 27.79 -12.72 4.94
N THR A 43 26.87 -13.47 5.55
CA THR A 43 25.53 -12.97 5.88
C THR A 43 25.63 -11.78 6.83
N THR A 44 26.44 -11.88 7.89
CA THR A 44 26.67 -10.77 8.84
C THR A 44 27.35 -9.57 8.16
N ASN A 45 28.32 -9.81 7.28
CA ASN A 45 29.02 -8.76 6.54
C ASN A 45 28.06 -8.02 5.57
N LYS A 46 27.20 -8.74 4.85
CA LYS A 46 26.13 -8.13 4.04
C LYS A 46 25.18 -7.27 4.88
N HIS A 47 24.75 -7.74 6.05
CA HIS A 47 23.92 -6.92 6.95
C HIS A 47 24.67 -5.69 7.48
N PHE A 48 25.97 -5.78 7.74
CA PHE A 48 26.79 -4.62 8.11
C PHE A 48 26.90 -3.61 6.95
N VAL A 49 27.19 -4.07 5.73
CA VAL A 49 27.26 -3.20 4.54
C VAL A 49 25.88 -2.60 4.22
N SER A 50 24.79 -3.35 4.35
CA SER A 50 23.43 -2.81 4.25
C SER A 50 23.19 -1.77 5.34
N GLY A 51 23.47 -2.06 6.61
CA GLY A 51 23.28 -1.09 7.70
C GLY A 51 24.08 0.20 7.52
N VAL A 52 25.31 0.11 7.00
CA VAL A 52 26.11 1.27 6.58
C VAL A 52 25.47 1.98 5.38
N ARG A 53 24.94 1.24 4.39
CA ARG A 53 24.16 1.79 3.28
C ARG A 53 22.82 2.37 3.72
N ASP A 54 22.22 1.92 4.81
CA ASP A 54 20.90 2.35 5.29
C ASP A 54 21.04 3.65 6.10
N LEU A 55 22.05 3.72 6.97
CA LEU A 55 22.59 4.97 7.51
C LEU A 55 22.99 5.92 6.38
N SER A 56 23.67 5.40 5.36
CA SER A 56 24.00 6.14 4.15
C SER A 56 22.81 6.26 3.18
N GLN A 57 21.60 5.76 3.40
CA GLN A 57 20.46 5.95 2.47
C GLN A 57 19.63 7.16 2.85
N GLN A 58 19.85 7.65 4.08
CA GLN A 58 19.70 9.07 4.38
C GLN A 58 20.68 9.95 3.53
N CYS A 59 21.68 9.34 2.85
CA CYS A 59 22.67 9.96 1.94
C CYS A 59 23.04 9.16 0.63
N LYS A 60 22.11 8.34 0.07
CA LYS A 60 22.23 7.46 -1.15
C LYS A 60 23.12 6.17 -1.17
N LYS A 61 22.80 5.32 -2.18
CA LYS A 61 23.11 3.86 -2.43
C LYS A 61 24.57 3.60 -2.92
N ASP A 62 25.16 2.38 -2.92
CA ASP A 62 24.79 1.14 -3.67
C ASP A 62 25.43 -0.19 -3.15
N GLU A 63 25.23 -1.33 -3.85
CA GLU A 63 25.51 -2.70 -3.40
C GLU A 63 26.29 -3.59 -4.40
N MET A 64 27.23 -4.43 -3.93
CA MET A 64 27.56 -5.71 -4.59
C MET A 64 28.28 -6.73 -3.69
N ILE A 65 28.18 -8.01 -4.08
CA ILE A 65 29.08 -9.18 -3.87
C ILE A 65 28.34 -10.41 -3.28
N SER A 66 28.06 -11.40 -4.15
CA SER A 66 27.46 -12.68 -3.75
C SER A 66 27.89 -13.90 -4.59
N ILE A 67 29.00 -13.81 -5.32
CA ILE A 67 29.32 -14.77 -6.41
C ILE A 67 30.28 -15.90 -5.95
N LEU A 68 31.14 -15.67 -4.96
CA LEU A 68 32.31 -16.54 -4.74
C LEU A 68 32.04 -17.81 -3.93
N PHE A 69 31.16 -17.76 -2.91
CA PHE A 69 30.96 -18.91 -2.02
C PHE A 69 30.26 -20.09 -2.67
N ASP A 70 29.44 -19.83 -3.70
CA ASP A 70 28.71 -20.89 -4.38
C ASP A 70 29.62 -21.74 -5.28
N GLN A 71 30.69 -21.15 -5.83
CA GLN A 71 31.72 -21.88 -6.58
C GLN A 71 32.54 -22.81 -5.67
N ALA A 72 32.97 -22.31 -4.50
CA ALA A 72 33.71 -23.10 -3.51
C ALA A 72 32.86 -24.23 -2.90
N GLN A 73 31.57 -23.95 -2.63
CA GLN A 73 30.61 -24.94 -2.15
C GLN A 73 30.39 -26.06 -3.17
N ARG A 74 30.22 -25.73 -4.46
CA ARG A 74 29.98 -26.73 -5.52
C ARG A 74 31.16 -27.67 -5.68
N SER A 75 32.40 -27.15 -5.80
CA SER A 75 33.58 -28.00 -6.06
C SER A 75 33.89 -28.97 -4.92
N VAL A 76 34.15 -28.44 -3.72
CA VAL A 76 34.62 -29.26 -2.57
C VAL A 76 33.53 -30.19 -2.05
N ARG A 77 32.26 -29.74 -2.02
CA ARG A 77 31.16 -30.59 -1.55
C ARG A 77 30.88 -31.74 -2.53
N GLN A 78 30.88 -31.47 -3.84
CA GLN A 78 30.48 -32.48 -4.83
C GLN A 78 31.50 -33.63 -4.93
N GLN A 79 32.80 -33.34 -4.97
CA GLN A 79 33.84 -34.37 -5.04
C GLN A 79 33.81 -35.28 -3.79
N LEU A 80 33.85 -34.70 -2.60
CA LEU A 80 33.84 -35.45 -1.34
C LEU A 80 32.50 -36.18 -1.10
N HIS A 81 31.38 -35.57 -1.48
CA HIS A 81 30.06 -36.21 -1.33
C HIS A 81 29.92 -37.42 -2.26
N ASN A 82 30.35 -37.33 -3.53
CA ASN A 82 30.25 -38.45 -4.47
C ASN A 82 31.16 -39.63 -4.05
N PHE A 83 32.39 -39.35 -3.59
CA PHE A 83 33.28 -40.39 -3.05
C PHE A 83 32.64 -41.13 -1.85
N VAL A 84 32.03 -40.40 -0.90
CA VAL A 84 31.36 -41.01 0.27
C VAL A 84 30.03 -41.67 -0.11
N LYS A 85 29.27 -41.09 -1.05
CA LYS A 85 27.92 -41.55 -1.42
C LYS A 85 27.96 -42.80 -2.29
N ASP A 86 28.90 -42.88 -3.24
CA ASP A 86 28.87 -43.90 -4.30
C ASP A 86 29.98 -44.95 -4.13
N ASP A 87 31.24 -44.55 -3.97
CA ASP A 87 32.35 -45.52 -3.82
C ASP A 87 32.34 -46.19 -2.43
N VAL A 88 32.19 -45.44 -1.34
CA VAL A 88 32.12 -46.02 0.02
C VAL A 88 30.82 -46.82 0.23
N ARG A 89 29.71 -46.46 -0.42
CA ARG A 89 28.45 -47.23 -0.37
C ARG A 89 28.57 -48.57 -1.09
N LYS A 90 29.13 -48.59 -2.30
CA LYS A 90 29.38 -49.84 -3.04
C LYS A 90 30.25 -50.79 -2.22
N PHE A 91 31.33 -50.28 -1.62
CA PHE A 91 32.16 -51.07 -0.70
C PHE A 91 31.37 -51.64 0.49
N LYS A 92 30.50 -50.86 1.15
CA LYS A 92 29.67 -51.33 2.27
C LYS A 92 28.69 -52.43 1.85
N GLU A 93 28.05 -52.31 0.69
CA GLU A 93 27.08 -53.32 0.22
C GLU A 93 27.79 -54.63 -0.19
N THR A 94 28.91 -54.53 -0.91
CA THR A 94 29.75 -55.72 -1.21
C THR A 94 30.28 -56.37 0.06
N LYS A 95 30.69 -55.59 1.09
CA LYS A 95 31.09 -56.13 2.39
C LYS A 95 29.95 -56.91 3.06
N LYS A 96 28.76 -56.31 3.14
CA LYS A 96 27.57 -56.94 3.75
C LYS A 96 27.19 -58.25 3.06
N GLN A 97 27.29 -58.29 1.72
CA GLN A 97 27.02 -59.50 0.94
C GLN A 97 28.12 -60.56 1.12
N PHE A 98 29.38 -60.15 1.22
CA PHE A 98 30.50 -61.04 1.54
C PHE A 98 30.36 -61.66 2.94
N ASP A 99 30.07 -60.87 3.97
CA ASP A 99 29.89 -61.34 5.35
C ASP A 99 28.70 -62.33 5.44
N LYS A 100 27.58 -62.05 4.77
CA LYS A 100 26.43 -62.99 4.69
C LYS A 100 26.80 -64.31 4.00
N VAL A 101 27.44 -64.26 2.82
CA VAL A 101 27.79 -65.49 2.07
C VAL A 101 28.87 -66.30 2.80
N ARG A 102 29.69 -65.65 3.64
CA ARG A 102 30.60 -66.32 4.56
C ARG A 102 29.84 -67.12 5.62
N GLU A 103 28.87 -66.50 6.31
CA GLU A 103 28.01 -67.18 7.30
C GLU A 103 27.25 -68.35 6.66
N ASP A 104 26.66 -68.16 5.48
CA ASP A 104 25.99 -69.22 4.71
C ASP A 104 26.94 -70.38 4.37
N MET A 105 28.22 -70.11 4.08
CA MET A 105 29.24 -71.13 3.84
C MET A 105 29.64 -71.86 5.13
N GLU A 106 29.80 -71.16 6.26
CA GLU A 106 30.09 -71.77 7.57
C GLU A 106 28.93 -72.69 8.01
N ILE A 107 27.67 -72.27 7.84
CA ILE A 107 26.47 -73.10 8.06
C ILE A 107 26.45 -74.32 7.12
N SER A 108 26.77 -74.14 5.84
CA SER A 108 26.82 -75.24 4.86
C SER A 108 27.91 -76.26 5.19
N LEU A 109 29.06 -75.82 5.70
CA LEU A 109 30.15 -76.69 6.15
C LEU A 109 29.73 -77.55 7.35
N VAL A 110 29.06 -76.96 8.34
CA VAL A 110 28.56 -77.70 9.52
C VAL A 110 27.49 -78.71 9.12
N LYS A 111 26.52 -78.33 8.28
CA LYS A 111 25.50 -79.24 7.75
C LYS A 111 26.10 -80.42 6.97
N ASN A 112 27.11 -80.18 6.15
CA ASN A 112 27.83 -81.24 5.43
C ASN A 112 28.58 -82.18 6.38
N ALA A 113 29.26 -81.64 7.40
CA ALA A 113 30.00 -82.44 8.38
C ALA A 113 29.11 -83.28 9.31
N GLN A 114 27.88 -82.83 9.57
CA GLN A 114 26.90 -83.53 10.42
C GLN A 114 25.99 -84.50 9.66
N ALA A 115 26.08 -84.57 8.32
CA ALA A 115 25.21 -85.42 7.50
C ALA A 115 25.41 -86.93 7.82
N PRO A 116 24.34 -87.68 8.15
CA PRO A 116 24.48 -89.04 8.65
C PRO A 116 24.78 -90.05 7.54
N ARG A 117 25.91 -90.77 7.67
CA ARG A 117 26.47 -91.68 6.65
C ARG A 117 25.51 -92.76 6.12
N HIS A 118 24.47 -93.12 6.87
CA HIS A 118 23.48 -94.13 6.47
C HIS A 118 22.41 -93.62 5.49
N LYS A 119 22.37 -92.31 5.19
CA LYS A 119 21.41 -91.69 4.26
C LYS A 119 22.14 -90.98 3.12
N PRO A 120 22.44 -91.65 1.99
CA PRO A 120 23.26 -91.07 0.93
C PRO A 120 22.63 -89.81 0.29
N HIS A 121 21.29 -89.76 0.16
CA HIS A 121 20.59 -88.61 -0.40
C HIS A 121 20.81 -87.30 0.41
N GLU A 122 20.74 -87.36 1.74
CA GLU A 122 20.98 -86.18 2.61
C GLU A 122 22.46 -85.73 2.55
N VAL A 123 23.40 -86.66 2.36
CA VAL A 123 24.82 -86.36 2.17
C VAL A 123 25.08 -85.69 0.82
N GLU A 124 24.43 -86.16 -0.25
CA GLU A 124 24.56 -85.59 -1.60
C GLU A 124 23.96 -84.17 -1.67
N GLU A 125 22.78 -83.96 -1.09
CA GLU A 125 22.15 -82.64 -0.97
C GLU A 125 23.05 -81.66 -0.20
N ALA A 126 23.53 -82.03 0.98
CA ALA A 126 24.43 -81.20 1.78
C ALA A 126 25.77 -80.93 1.07
N THR A 127 26.22 -81.80 0.16
CA THR A 127 27.44 -81.62 -0.65
C THR A 127 27.19 -80.71 -1.85
N GLY A 128 26.01 -80.79 -2.47
CA GLY A 128 25.54 -79.85 -3.48
C GLY A 128 25.46 -78.42 -2.93
N THR A 129 24.76 -78.23 -1.80
CA THR A 129 24.63 -76.92 -1.14
C THR A 129 25.99 -76.31 -0.79
N LEU A 130 26.89 -77.09 -0.18
CA LEU A 130 28.26 -76.64 0.13
C LEU A 130 29.06 -76.26 -1.13
N THR A 131 28.87 -76.96 -2.24
CA THR A 131 29.57 -76.67 -3.50
C THR A 131 29.08 -75.36 -4.11
N ILE A 132 27.79 -75.05 -4.00
CA ILE A 132 27.20 -73.79 -4.47
C ILE A 132 27.69 -72.62 -3.61
N THR A 133 27.53 -72.68 -2.28
CA THR A 133 27.94 -71.60 -1.37
C THR A 133 29.45 -71.33 -1.44
N ARG A 134 30.28 -72.37 -1.59
CA ARG A 134 31.73 -72.24 -1.81
C ARG A 134 32.09 -71.57 -3.14
N LYS A 135 31.31 -71.75 -4.21
CA LYS A 135 31.49 -71.02 -5.48
C LYS A 135 31.14 -69.55 -5.30
N CYS A 136 29.97 -69.24 -4.74
CA CYS A 136 29.54 -67.86 -4.45
C CYS A 136 30.57 -67.11 -3.58
N PHE A 137 31.03 -67.72 -2.48
CA PHE A 137 32.05 -67.12 -1.61
C PHE A 137 33.34 -66.75 -2.35
N ARG A 138 33.80 -67.59 -3.30
CA ARG A 138 35.01 -67.31 -4.09
C ARG A 138 34.84 -66.15 -5.06
N HIS A 139 33.66 -66.00 -5.68
CA HIS A 139 33.38 -64.86 -6.56
C HIS A 139 33.29 -63.56 -5.74
N LEU A 140 32.48 -63.52 -4.68
CA LEU A 140 32.34 -62.33 -3.83
C LEU A 140 33.66 -61.94 -3.13
N ALA A 141 34.52 -62.90 -2.79
CA ALA A 141 35.85 -62.60 -2.24
C ALA A 141 36.74 -61.83 -3.25
N LEU A 142 36.66 -62.16 -4.54
CA LEU A 142 37.41 -61.46 -5.59
C LEU A 142 36.83 -60.06 -5.82
N ASP A 143 35.51 -59.91 -5.84
CA ASP A 143 34.84 -58.62 -5.96
C ASP A 143 35.17 -57.68 -4.77
N TYR A 144 35.18 -58.22 -3.54
CA TYR A 144 35.55 -57.47 -2.34
C TYR A 144 37.00 -56.97 -2.39
N VAL A 145 37.95 -57.82 -2.81
CA VAL A 145 39.36 -57.43 -2.99
C VAL A 145 39.52 -56.40 -4.12
N LEU A 146 38.77 -56.54 -5.22
CA LEU A 146 38.75 -55.56 -6.31
C LEU A 146 38.29 -54.19 -5.83
N GLN A 147 37.15 -54.11 -5.11
CA GLN A 147 36.63 -52.84 -4.58
C GLN A 147 37.60 -52.18 -3.59
N ILE A 148 38.28 -52.96 -2.74
CA ILE A 148 39.34 -52.43 -1.85
C ILE A 148 40.48 -51.80 -2.67
N ASN A 149 40.97 -52.48 -3.70
CA ASN A 149 42.09 -51.99 -4.51
C ASN A 149 41.72 -50.72 -5.30
N VAL A 150 40.51 -50.66 -5.87
CA VAL A 150 39.98 -49.46 -6.53
C VAL A 150 39.89 -48.29 -5.54
N LEU A 151 39.36 -48.52 -4.34
CA LEU A 151 39.23 -47.47 -3.31
C LEU A 151 40.59 -46.97 -2.80
N GLN A 152 41.59 -47.85 -2.65
CA GLN A 152 42.96 -47.43 -2.30
C GLN A 152 43.64 -46.64 -3.42
N ALA A 153 43.42 -47.00 -4.69
CA ALA A 153 43.94 -46.27 -5.84
C ALA A 153 43.33 -44.86 -5.94
N LYS A 154 42.00 -44.74 -5.82
CA LYS A 154 41.30 -43.45 -5.85
C LYS A 154 41.68 -42.52 -4.72
N LYS A 155 41.71 -43.02 -3.47
CA LYS A 155 41.84 -42.22 -2.25
C LYS A 155 42.95 -41.17 -2.29
N LYS A 156 44.11 -41.47 -2.87
CA LYS A 156 45.26 -40.56 -2.86
C LYS A 156 45.06 -39.35 -3.77
N PHE A 157 44.58 -39.54 -4.99
CA PHE A 157 44.46 -38.43 -5.93
C PHE A 157 43.21 -37.57 -5.63
N GLU A 158 42.08 -38.17 -5.23
CA GLU A 158 40.85 -37.44 -4.86
C GLU A 158 41.11 -36.44 -3.71
N ILE A 159 41.93 -36.81 -2.71
CA ILE A 159 42.31 -35.90 -1.62
C ILE A 159 43.21 -34.77 -2.11
N LEU A 160 44.17 -35.07 -2.99
CA LEU A 160 45.10 -34.06 -3.52
C LEU A 160 44.40 -33.09 -4.47
N ASP A 161 43.46 -33.57 -5.29
CA ASP A 161 42.66 -32.75 -6.20
C ASP A 161 41.73 -31.78 -5.44
N ALA A 162 41.08 -32.26 -4.37
CA ALA A 162 40.27 -31.42 -3.49
C ALA A 162 41.13 -30.34 -2.76
N MET A 163 42.33 -30.69 -2.32
CA MET A 163 43.26 -29.72 -1.70
C MET A 163 43.79 -28.70 -2.72
N LEU A 164 44.17 -29.13 -3.92
CA LEU A 164 44.63 -28.26 -5.01
C LEU A 164 43.53 -27.29 -5.45
N SER A 165 42.30 -27.79 -5.59
CA SER A 165 41.11 -26.98 -5.88
C SER A 165 40.84 -25.92 -4.80
N PHE A 166 40.99 -26.28 -3.52
CA PHE A 166 40.87 -25.33 -2.42
C PHE A 166 41.98 -24.26 -2.45
N MET A 167 43.24 -24.65 -2.72
CA MET A 167 44.37 -23.72 -2.81
C MET A 167 44.19 -22.72 -3.97
N HIS A 168 43.73 -23.18 -5.14
CA HIS A 168 43.41 -22.27 -6.25
C HIS A 168 42.27 -21.31 -5.92
N ALA A 169 41.19 -21.78 -5.28
CA ALA A 169 40.09 -20.92 -4.87
C ALA A 169 40.53 -19.82 -3.88
N GLN A 170 41.39 -20.17 -2.92
CA GLN A 170 41.98 -19.19 -1.99
C GLN A 170 42.90 -18.19 -2.70
N TYR A 171 43.77 -18.66 -3.60
CA TYR A 171 44.67 -17.80 -4.37
C TYR A 171 43.88 -16.75 -5.19
N THR A 172 42.87 -17.20 -5.95
CA THR A 172 42.03 -16.29 -6.75
C THR A 172 41.24 -15.32 -5.87
N PHE A 173 40.73 -15.75 -4.71
CA PHE A 173 40.05 -14.87 -3.75
C PHE A 173 40.94 -13.71 -3.30
N PHE A 174 42.15 -14.01 -2.80
CA PHE A 174 43.07 -12.98 -2.32
C PHE A 174 43.58 -12.08 -3.45
N GLN A 175 43.80 -12.62 -4.66
CA GLN A 175 44.19 -11.81 -5.82
C GLN A 175 43.09 -10.81 -6.24
N GLN A 176 41.83 -11.25 -6.30
CA GLN A 176 40.70 -10.38 -6.62
C GLN A 176 40.47 -9.33 -5.53
N GLY A 177 40.50 -9.73 -4.26
CA GLY A 177 40.37 -8.81 -3.13
C GLY A 177 41.48 -7.76 -3.07
N TYR A 178 42.71 -8.13 -3.40
CA TYR A 178 43.83 -7.19 -3.50
C TYR A 178 43.64 -6.16 -4.62
N SER A 179 43.22 -6.58 -5.83
CA SER A 179 42.98 -5.66 -6.95
C SER A 179 41.94 -4.61 -6.58
N LEU A 180 40.78 -5.05 -6.06
CA LEU A 180 39.69 -4.16 -5.67
C LEU A 180 40.11 -3.17 -4.56
N LEU A 181 40.84 -3.63 -3.53
CA LEU A 181 41.33 -2.75 -2.48
C LEU A 181 42.42 -1.77 -2.97
N HIS A 182 43.23 -2.18 -3.95
CA HIS A 182 44.24 -1.32 -4.56
C HIS A 182 43.60 -0.22 -5.44
N GLU A 183 42.54 -0.56 -6.18
CA GLU A 183 41.73 0.40 -6.94
C GLU A 183 41.00 1.42 -6.05
N LEU A 184 40.66 1.05 -4.80
CA LEU A 184 40.01 1.92 -3.81
C LEU A 184 40.98 2.82 -3.01
N ASP A 185 42.29 2.55 -2.98
CA ASP A 185 43.28 3.32 -2.21
C ASP A 185 43.32 4.83 -2.54
N PRO A 186 43.25 5.28 -3.81
CA PRO A 186 43.19 6.70 -4.14
C PRO A 186 41.91 7.38 -3.61
N TYR A 187 40.78 6.66 -3.61
CA TYR A 187 39.51 7.17 -3.10
C TYR A 187 39.54 7.32 -1.57
N MET A 188 40.08 6.32 -0.84
CA MET A 188 40.25 6.40 0.61
C MET A 188 41.13 7.60 1.03
N LYS A 189 42.20 7.89 0.27
CA LYS A 189 43.07 9.05 0.51
C LYS A 189 42.34 10.37 0.25
N LYS A 190 41.54 10.47 -0.83
CA LYS A 190 40.71 11.64 -1.11
C LYS A 190 39.68 11.89 -0.01
N LEU A 191 38.96 10.84 0.41
CA LEU A 191 37.96 10.91 1.47
C LEU A 191 38.56 11.37 2.81
N ALA A 192 39.77 10.91 3.14
CA ALA A 192 40.48 11.40 4.33
C ALA A 192 40.76 12.91 4.27
N THR A 193 41.23 13.43 3.13
CA THR A 193 41.47 14.88 2.96
C THR A 193 40.18 15.71 2.96
N GLU A 194 39.07 15.17 2.44
CA GLU A 194 37.75 15.83 2.49
C GLU A 194 37.22 15.88 3.93
N LEU A 195 37.41 14.80 4.71
CA LEU A 195 37.02 14.76 6.11
C LEU A 195 37.82 15.76 6.96
N ASP A 196 39.14 15.85 6.77
CA ASP A 196 39.98 16.82 7.46
C ASP A 196 39.52 18.27 7.19
N GLN A 197 39.16 18.59 5.94
CA GLN A 197 38.64 19.90 5.57
C GLN A 197 37.27 20.19 6.24
N LEU A 198 36.33 19.22 6.20
CA LEU A 198 35.02 19.38 6.83
C LEU A 198 35.11 19.59 8.36
N VAL A 199 36.09 18.98 9.02
CA VAL A 199 36.36 19.21 10.46
C VAL A 199 36.84 20.65 10.71
N ILE A 200 37.67 21.22 9.83
CA ILE A 200 38.11 22.62 9.92
C ILE A 200 36.92 23.56 9.69
N ASP A 201 36.15 23.34 8.63
CA ASP A 201 35.01 24.19 8.25
C ASP A 201 33.95 24.22 9.36
N SER A 202 33.62 23.05 9.93
CA SER A 202 32.70 22.93 11.06
C SER A 202 33.19 23.67 12.32
N ALA A 203 34.51 23.66 12.59
CA ALA A 203 35.09 24.40 13.70
C ALA A 203 35.04 25.93 13.49
N VAL A 204 35.15 26.40 12.24
CA VAL A 204 34.98 27.82 11.88
C VAL A 204 33.52 28.24 12.02
N GLU A 205 32.58 27.49 11.44
CA GLU A 205 31.15 27.79 11.52
C GLU A 205 30.64 27.80 12.97
N LYS A 206 31.09 26.84 13.79
CA LYS A 206 30.80 26.82 15.24
C LYS A 206 31.25 28.12 15.92
N ARG A 207 32.48 28.58 15.66
CA ARG A 207 33.01 29.81 16.26
C ARG A 207 32.22 31.04 15.82
N GLU A 208 31.80 31.10 14.56
CA GLU A 208 30.93 32.18 14.09
C GLU A 208 29.55 32.17 14.78
N MET A 209 28.95 30.99 14.95
CA MET A 209 27.66 30.83 15.60
C MET A 209 27.72 31.19 17.08
N GLU A 210 28.80 30.82 17.79
CA GLU A 210 29.08 31.24 19.16
C GLU A 210 29.23 32.78 19.26
N HIS A 211 29.90 33.41 18.29
CA HIS A 211 30.03 34.87 18.24
C HIS A 211 28.68 35.58 17.96
N LYS A 212 27.91 35.09 16.98
CA LYS A 212 26.55 35.57 16.67
C LYS A 212 25.63 35.46 17.89
N HIS A 213 25.68 34.34 18.61
CA HIS A 213 24.92 34.12 19.84
C HIS A 213 25.31 35.11 20.96
N ALA A 214 26.61 35.36 21.17
CA ALA A 214 27.07 36.34 22.14
C ALA A 214 26.62 37.78 21.82
N LEU A 215 26.61 38.17 20.54
CA LEU A 215 26.11 39.48 20.10
C LEU A 215 24.61 39.65 20.31
N ILE A 216 23.81 38.59 20.11
CA ILE A 216 22.36 38.61 20.37
C ILE A 216 22.09 38.78 21.87
N GLN A 217 22.78 37.99 22.72
CA GLN A 217 22.65 38.12 24.18
C GLN A 217 22.99 39.52 24.70
N GLN A 218 23.94 40.23 24.07
CA GLN A 218 24.26 41.62 24.42
C GLN A 218 23.16 42.62 24.00
N ARG A 219 22.37 42.32 22.95
CA ARG A 219 21.23 43.15 22.52
C ARG A 219 19.96 42.88 23.31
N ASP A 220 19.69 41.64 23.71
CA ASP A 220 18.46 41.29 24.43
C ASP A 220 18.35 41.95 25.82
N PHE A 221 19.46 42.45 26.39
CA PHE A 221 19.43 43.28 27.61
C PHE A 221 18.83 44.69 27.42
N SER A 222 18.59 45.15 26.18
CA SER A 222 17.90 46.43 25.90
C SER A 222 16.43 46.27 25.45
N TYR A 223 15.81 45.13 25.77
CA TYR A 223 14.47 44.76 25.27
C TYR A 223 13.32 45.44 26.05
N ASP A 224 13.18 46.76 25.93
CA ASP A 224 11.96 47.49 26.33
C ASP A 224 11.47 48.56 25.33
N ASP A 225 12.20 48.82 24.23
CA ASP A 225 11.74 49.80 23.22
C ASP A 225 12.17 49.57 21.76
N SER A 226 12.26 48.30 21.35
CA SER A 226 12.34 47.97 19.92
C SER A 226 10.96 48.12 19.27
N LYS A 227 10.85 49.06 18.32
CA LYS A 227 9.63 49.33 17.56
C LYS A 227 9.06 48.03 16.97
N VAL A 228 7.76 47.82 17.16
CA VAL A 228 7.00 46.79 16.45
C VAL A 228 6.66 47.35 15.06
N GLU A 229 7.62 47.27 14.13
CA GLU A 229 7.43 47.73 12.75
C GLU A 229 6.65 46.68 11.95
N PHE A 230 5.41 47.00 11.59
CA PHE A 230 4.63 46.27 10.59
C PHE A 230 4.95 46.85 9.21
N ASN A 231 5.16 45.99 8.21
CA ASN A 231 5.46 46.43 6.84
C ASN A 231 4.38 45.91 5.89
N VAL A 232 3.56 46.82 5.38
CA VAL A 232 2.46 46.51 4.45
C VAL A 232 2.99 46.11 3.06
N ASP A 233 4.20 46.58 2.71
CA ASP A 233 4.86 46.34 1.43
C ASP A 233 5.95 45.25 1.53
N ALA A 234 5.85 44.34 2.50
CA ALA A 234 6.84 43.27 2.69
C ALA A 234 6.84 42.30 1.48
N PRO A 235 8.01 41.98 0.88
CA PRO A 235 8.08 41.19 -0.36
C PRO A 235 7.59 39.74 -0.22
N ASN A 236 7.36 39.27 1.01
CA ASN A 236 6.83 37.94 1.30
C ASN A 236 5.29 37.91 1.46
N GLY A 237 4.60 39.05 1.33
CA GLY A 237 3.14 39.14 1.52
C GLY A 237 2.64 39.03 2.96
N VAL A 238 3.55 38.95 3.94
CA VAL A 238 3.24 38.87 5.38
C VAL A 238 3.34 40.26 6.00
N VAL A 239 2.21 40.81 6.44
CA VAL A 239 2.13 42.18 6.98
C VAL A 239 2.53 42.24 8.46
N MET A 240 2.12 41.22 9.24
CA MET A 240 2.43 41.09 10.65
C MET A 240 2.26 39.63 11.09
N GLU A 241 3.11 39.17 12.02
CA GLU A 241 2.95 37.87 12.68
C GLU A 241 3.34 37.92 14.16
N GLY A 242 2.82 36.98 14.96
CA GLY A 242 3.09 36.91 16.40
C GLY A 242 2.04 36.14 17.19
N TYR A 243 2.25 35.99 18.49
CA TYR A 243 1.29 35.32 19.37
C TYR A 243 0.15 36.24 19.78
N LEU A 244 -1.08 35.73 19.71
CA LEU A 244 -2.28 36.33 20.32
C LEU A 244 -3.10 35.25 21.04
N PHE A 245 -3.90 35.67 22.02
CA PHE A 245 -4.93 34.82 22.62
C PHE A 245 -6.26 35.02 21.90
N LYS A 246 -6.89 33.94 21.45
CA LYS A 246 -8.23 33.95 20.82
C LYS A 246 -9.28 33.42 21.78
N ARG A 247 -10.44 34.09 21.86
CA ARG A 247 -11.62 33.55 22.55
C ARG A 247 -12.29 32.47 21.67
N ALA A 248 -12.65 31.36 22.29
CA ALA A 248 -13.49 30.34 21.68
C ALA A 248 -14.94 30.85 21.59
N SER A 249 -15.63 30.45 20.53
CA SER A 249 -17.04 30.78 20.29
C SER A 249 -18.00 29.77 20.95
N ASN A 250 -17.47 28.82 21.73
CA ASN A 250 -18.26 27.84 22.47
C ASN A 250 -18.87 28.47 23.74
N ALA A 251 -19.86 27.80 24.34
CA ALA A 251 -20.54 28.27 25.56
C ALA A 251 -19.57 28.56 26.71
N PHE A 252 -18.47 27.81 26.80
CA PHE A 252 -17.43 27.94 27.82
C PHE A 252 -16.44 29.11 27.59
N LYS A 253 -16.49 29.82 26.44
CA LYS A 253 -15.75 31.06 26.13
C LYS A 253 -14.24 31.04 26.45
N THR A 254 -13.59 29.87 26.34
CA THR A 254 -12.18 29.67 26.74
C THR A 254 -11.19 30.48 25.88
N TRP A 255 -10.06 30.90 26.44
CA TRP A 255 -9.02 31.66 25.73
C TRP A 255 -7.81 30.80 25.39
N ASN A 256 -7.31 30.91 24.16
CA ASN A 256 -6.28 30.04 23.61
C ASN A 256 -5.17 30.83 22.92
N ARG A 257 -3.91 30.69 23.34
CA ARG A 257 -2.75 31.31 22.67
C ARG A 257 -2.44 30.57 21.37
N ARG A 258 -2.28 31.30 20.26
CA ARG A 258 -1.94 30.76 18.92
C ARG A 258 -0.98 31.70 18.20
N TRP A 259 -0.24 31.21 17.22
CA TRP A 259 0.55 32.05 16.31
C TRP A 259 -0.37 32.59 15.23
N PHE A 260 -0.50 33.89 15.13
CA PHE A 260 -1.28 34.58 14.10
C PHE A 260 -0.35 35.17 13.05
N SER A 261 -0.84 35.23 11.82
CA SER A 261 -0.19 35.93 10.72
C SER A 261 -1.25 36.61 9.85
N ILE A 262 -0.92 37.79 9.32
CA ILE A 262 -1.73 38.50 8.34
C ILE A 262 -1.01 38.34 7.00
N GLN A 263 -1.63 37.60 6.08
CA GLN A 263 -1.06 37.24 4.78
C GLN A 263 -2.13 37.38 3.70
N ASN A 264 -1.80 38.01 2.56
CA ASN A 264 -2.68 38.10 1.39
C ASN A 264 -4.11 38.57 1.72
N SER A 265 -4.26 39.61 2.55
CA SER A 265 -5.56 40.14 3.01
C SER A 265 -6.44 39.15 3.79
N GLN A 266 -5.84 38.09 4.36
CA GLN A 266 -6.48 37.12 5.26
C GLN A 266 -5.85 37.15 6.66
N LEU A 267 -6.65 36.80 7.67
CA LEU A 267 -6.17 36.58 9.04
C LEU A 267 -6.15 35.08 9.33
N VAL A 268 -4.95 34.53 9.53
CA VAL A 268 -4.70 33.09 9.69
C VAL A 268 -4.02 32.78 11.02
N TYR A 269 -4.19 31.55 11.55
CA TYR A 269 -3.45 31.09 12.73
C TYR A 269 -2.94 29.64 12.62
N GLN A 270 -1.88 29.34 13.36
CA GLN A 270 -1.32 28.00 13.56
C GLN A 270 -1.42 27.58 15.04
N LYS A 271 -1.58 26.28 15.32
CA LYS A 271 -1.56 25.74 16.69
C LYS A 271 -0.15 25.31 17.10
N LYS A 272 0.58 24.67 16.19
CA LYS A 272 2.01 24.30 16.30
C LYS A 272 2.75 24.72 15.02
N LEU A 273 4.08 24.82 15.12
CA LEU A 273 4.95 25.06 13.98
C LEU A 273 4.75 23.96 12.92
N LYS A 274 4.46 24.34 11.67
CA LYS A 274 4.11 23.47 10.52
C LYS A 274 2.67 22.89 10.51
N ASP A 275 1.76 23.32 11.39
CA ASP A 275 0.34 23.01 11.21
C ASP A 275 -0.25 23.77 10.01
N VAL A 276 -1.31 23.21 9.40
CA VAL A 276 -2.08 23.88 8.35
C VAL A 276 -2.65 25.20 8.88
N LEU A 277 -2.41 26.28 8.13
CA LEU A 277 -2.93 27.62 8.43
C LEU A 277 -4.46 27.59 8.50
N THR A 278 -5.01 27.82 9.68
CA THR A 278 -6.46 27.91 9.87
C THR A 278 -6.89 29.36 9.63
N VAL A 279 -7.68 29.57 8.58
CA VAL A 279 -8.24 30.89 8.24
C VAL A 279 -9.29 31.28 9.28
N VAL A 280 -9.11 32.45 9.92
CA VAL A 280 -10.09 33.05 10.83
C VAL A 280 -11.03 33.96 10.06
N VAL A 281 -10.47 34.70 9.10
CA VAL A 281 -11.16 35.65 8.23
C VAL A 281 -10.62 35.44 6.82
N GLU A 282 -11.51 35.03 5.91
CA GLU A 282 -11.21 34.72 4.50
C GLU A 282 -11.04 35.97 3.63
N ASP A 283 -11.65 37.09 4.02
CA ASP A 283 -11.52 38.38 3.35
C ASP A 283 -11.58 39.52 4.39
N LEU A 284 -10.45 40.20 4.61
CA LEU A 284 -10.39 41.35 5.52
C LEU A 284 -11.18 42.56 4.99
N ARG A 285 -11.45 42.71 3.68
CA ARG A 285 -12.16 43.89 3.12
C ARG A 285 -13.48 44.15 3.81
N LEU A 286 -14.24 43.09 4.06
CA LEU A 286 -15.59 43.18 4.67
C LEU A 286 -15.55 43.26 6.21
N CYS A 287 -14.37 43.41 6.81
CA CYS A 287 -14.19 43.39 8.25
C CYS A 287 -13.99 44.78 8.86
N SER A 288 -14.38 44.91 10.13
CA SER A 288 -14.00 46.05 10.98
C SER A 288 -13.28 45.55 12.22
N VAL A 289 -12.27 46.29 12.69
CA VAL A 289 -11.57 46.01 13.94
C VAL A 289 -11.88 47.10 14.97
N LYS A 290 -12.24 46.68 16.18
CA LYS A 290 -12.66 47.57 17.27
C LYS A 290 -11.93 47.23 18.57
N PRO A 291 -11.50 48.23 19.36
CA PRO A 291 -11.07 48.00 20.72
C PRO A 291 -12.26 47.54 21.58
N CYS A 292 -12.03 46.65 22.54
CA CYS A 292 -13.08 46.17 23.46
C CYS A 292 -12.68 46.49 24.91
N GLU A 293 -13.34 47.48 25.49
CA GLU A 293 -13.06 47.94 26.87
C GLU A 293 -14.01 47.31 27.91
N ASP A 294 -15.21 46.88 27.49
CA ASP A 294 -16.27 46.30 28.35
C ASP A 294 -16.03 44.83 28.76
N ILE A 295 -14.79 44.35 28.76
CA ILE A 295 -14.45 42.93 28.96
C ILE A 295 -13.41 42.79 30.07
N GLU A 296 -13.59 41.80 30.95
CA GLU A 296 -12.75 41.49 32.12
C GLU A 296 -11.24 41.37 31.84
N ARG A 297 -10.82 41.22 30.58
CA ARG A 297 -9.41 41.02 30.20
C ARG A 297 -8.84 42.26 29.51
N ARG A 298 -7.70 42.73 30.04
CA ARG A 298 -6.91 43.80 29.45
C ARG A 298 -6.40 43.43 28.05
N PHE A 299 -6.25 44.45 27.23
CA PHE A 299 -5.67 44.42 25.88
C PHE A 299 -6.46 43.62 24.82
N CYS A 300 -7.78 43.53 24.98
CA CYS A 300 -8.66 42.89 24.01
C CYS A 300 -9.04 43.80 22.83
N PHE A 301 -9.28 43.16 21.68
CA PHE A 301 -9.87 43.76 20.48
C PHE A 301 -10.70 42.72 19.72
N GLU A 302 -11.69 43.17 18.97
CA GLU A 302 -12.56 42.32 18.16
C GLU A 302 -12.37 42.63 16.68
N VAL A 303 -12.22 41.59 15.87
CA VAL A 303 -12.32 41.64 14.40
C VAL A 303 -13.69 41.08 14.03
N VAL A 304 -14.56 41.95 13.52
CA VAL A 304 -15.94 41.64 13.14
C VAL A 304 -16.01 41.50 11.62
N SER A 305 -16.33 40.30 11.13
CA SER A 305 -16.71 40.04 9.73
C SER A 305 -18.23 39.86 9.62
N PRO A 306 -18.82 39.86 8.40
CA PRO A 306 -20.27 39.73 8.22
C PRO A 306 -20.85 38.40 8.73
N SER A 307 -20.03 37.35 8.81
CA SER A 307 -20.46 36.00 9.22
C SER A 307 -19.92 35.55 10.57
N LYS A 308 -18.84 36.18 11.08
CA LYS A 308 -18.14 35.75 12.31
C LYS A 308 -17.54 36.98 13.02
N SER A 309 -17.74 37.10 14.32
CA SER A 309 -16.89 37.97 15.16
C SER A 309 -15.81 37.14 15.87
N CYS A 310 -14.60 37.69 15.93
CA CYS A 310 -13.45 37.04 16.53
C CYS A 310 -12.78 37.98 17.54
N MET A 311 -12.79 37.59 18.81
CA MET A 311 -12.08 38.32 19.85
C MET A 311 -10.68 37.78 20.10
N LEU A 312 -9.75 38.73 20.13
CA LEU A 312 -8.32 38.54 20.27
C LEU A 312 -7.80 39.39 21.43
N GLN A 313 -6.71 38.95 22.04
CA GLN A 313 -6.04 39.63 23.14
C GLN A 313 -4.53 39.60 22.87
N ALA A 314 -3.91 40.78 22.96
CA ALA A 314 -2.46 40.96 22.84
C ALA A 314 -1.78 40.97 24.23
N ASP A 315 -0.46 40.74 24.24
CA ASP A 315 0.31 40.66 25.49
C ASP A 315 0.63 42.05 26.10
N SER A 316 0.53 43.14 25.33
CA SER A 316 0.76 44.52 25.79
C SER A 316 -0.10 45.54 25.04
N GLU A 317 -0.24 46.76 25.59
CA GLU A 317 -0.95 47.86 24.93
C GLU A 317 -0.25 48.32 23.64
N LYS A 318 1.09 48.41 23.64
CA LYS A 318 1.90 48.69 22.43
C LYS A 318 1.57 47.66 21.32
N LEU A 319 1.55 46.36 21.67
CA LEU A 319 1.23 45.29 20.73
C LEU A 319 -0.23 45.34 20.27
N ARG A 320 -1.19 45.63 21.16
CA ARG A 320 -2.61 45.77 20.81
C ARG A 320 -2.81 46.86 19.75
N GLN A 321 -2.19 48.02 19.95
CA GLN A 321 -2.28 49.13 19.00
C GLN A 321 -1.63 48.75 17.66
N ALA A 322 -0.46 48.12 17.67
CA ALA A 322 0.20 47.64 16.45
C ALA A 322 -0.66 46.61 15.67
N TRP A 323 -1.27 45.63 16.36
CA TRP A 323 -2.16 44.65 15.74
C TRP A 323 -3.44 45.27 15.16
N ILE A 324 -4.06 46.23 15.87
CA ILE A 324 -5.22 46.97 15.35
C ILE A 324 -4.82 47.78 14.10
N GLN A 325 -3.69 48.49 14.13
CA GLN A 325 -3.20 49.29 13.01
C GLN A 325 -2.83 48.42 11.81
N ALA A 326 -2.16 47.29 12.01
CA ALA A 326 -1.82 46.35 10.94
C ALA A 326 -3.08 45.78 10.29
N VAL A 327 -4.09 45.37 11.07
CA VAL A 327 -5.38 44.91 10.54
C VAL A 327 -6.09 46.03 9.77
N GLN A 328 -6.13 47.27 10.29
CA GLN A 328 -6.70 48.42 9.57
C GLN A 328 -5.98 48.72 8.26
N ALA A 329 -4.64 48.64 8.25
CA ALA A 329 -3.83 48.85 7.06
C ALA A 329 -4.06 47.76 6.01
N SER A 330 -4.17 46.49 6.41
CA SER A 330 -4.53 45.38 5.51
C SER A 330 -5.93 45.52 4.94
N ILE A 331 -6.92 45.92 5.75
CA ILE A 331 -8.28 46.25 5.27
C ILE A 331 -8.21 47.35 4.18
N ALA A 332 -7.50 48.45 4.47
CA ALA A 332 -7.34 49.58 3.54
C ALA A 332 -6.47 49.27 2.31
N SER A 333 -5.58 48.28 2.37
CA SER A 333 -4.86 47.78 1.20
C SER A 333 -5.78 46.95 0.31
N ALA A 334 -6.52 46.02 0.91
CA ALA A 334 -7.44 45.15 0.19
C ALA A 334 -8.59 45.91 -0.49
N TYR A 335 -9.04 47.05 0.07
CA TYR A 335 -9.99 47.96 -0.61
C TYR A 335 -9.42 48.66 -1.86
N ARG A 336 -8.10 48.77 -2.00
CA ARG A 336 -7.45 49.36 -3.19
C ARG A 336 -7.27 48.34 -4.32
N GLU A 337 -7.40 47.05 -4.03
CA GLU A 337 -7.41 45.94 -4.99
C GLU A 337 -8.85 45.72 -5.53
N SER A 338 -9.22 46.51 -6.54
CA SER A 338 -10.50 46.36 -7.27
C SER A 338 -10.52 45.11 -8.17
N PRO A 339 -11.68 44.46 -8.45
CA PRO A 339 -11.73 43.16 -9.11
C PRO A 339 -11.31 43.09 -10.60
N ASP A 340 -11.08 44.22 -11.26
CA ASP A 340 -10.90 44.30 -12.73
C ASP A 340 -9.47 43.97 -13.22
N SER A 341 -8.58 43.47 -12.36
CA SER A 341 -7.24 42.99 -12.75
C SER A 341 -7.22 41.53 -13.24
N TYR A 342 -8.38 40.91 -13.47
CA TYR A 342 -8.49 39.60 -14.12
C TYR A 342 -8.33 39.68 -15.65
N SER A 343 -7.15 40.09 -16.14
CA SER A 343 -6.76 40.02 -17.55
C SER A 343 -5.25 40.03 -17.73
N ILE A 344 -4.68 38.83 -17.94
CA ILE A 344 -3.37 38.52 -18.58
C ILE A 344 -2.25 39.57 -18.37
N GLU A 345 -1.38 39.34 -17.38
CA GLU A 345 0.06 39.64 -17.55
C GLU A 345 0.87 38.34 -17.58
N ARG A 346 0.98 37.81 -18.80
CA ARG A 346 1.97 36.80 -19.16
C ARG A 346 3.24 37.53 -19.59
N LEU A 347 4.17 37.72 -18.65
CA LEU A 347 5.54 38.17 -18.88
C LEU A 347 6.45 37.16 -18.16
N ASP A 348 7.04 36.18 -18.84
CA ASP A 348 8.14 36.37 -19.81
C ASP A 348 9.10 37.49 -19.38
N ARG A 349 9.95 37.16 -18.40
CA ARG A 349 11.27 37.78 -18.26
C ARG A 349 12.38 36.73 -18.29
N THR A 350 12.76 36.45 -19.54
CA THR A 350 14.05 35.94 -19.97
C THR A 350 15.22 36.27 -19.02
N ALA A 351 15.86 35.23 -18.48
CA ALA A 351 17.28 35.25 -18.13
C ALA A 351 17.97 34.26 -19.08
N SER A 352 18.55 34.78 -20.16
CA SER A 352 19.20 34.01 -21.23
C SER A 352 20.58 33.48 -20.79
N PRO A 353 21.18 32.50 -21.52
CA PRO A 353 21.93 31.42 -20.88
C PRO A 353 23.43 31.41 -21.20
N SER A 354 24.19 30.53 -20.52
CA SER A 354 25.43 29.83 -20.97
C SER A 354 26.18 29.27 -19.73
N THR A 355 26.84 28.10 -19.71
CA THR A 355 27.22 27.14 -20.77
C THR A 355 27.02 25.65 -20.37
N SER A 356 26.77 24.80 -21.38
CA SER A 356 27.07 23.35 -21.53
C SER A 356 26.49 22.34 -20.49
N SER A 357 25.58 21.40 -20.84
CA SER A 357 25.60 20.36 -21.91
C SER A 357 26.68 19.31 -21.62
N ILE A 358 26.40 18.09 -21.13
CA ILE A 358 25.58 17.00 -21.71
C ILE A 358 25.31 15.97 -20.57
N ASP A 359 24.27 15.12 -20.52
CA ASP A 359 23.24 14.72 -21.50
C ASP A 359 21.84 14.52 -20.83
N SER A 360 20.95 13.66 -21.34
CA SER A 360 19.68 13.27 -20.70
C SER A 360 19.17 11.87 -21.12
N ALA A 361 18.75 11.05 -20.13
CA ALA A 361 17.88 9.85 -20.17
C ALA A 361 18.26 8.96 -18.97
N THR A 362 17.37 8.45 -18.11
CA THR A 362 15.92 8.54 -17.93
C THR A 362 15.63 8.36 -16.45
N ASP A 363 14.91 9.26 -15.80
CA ASP A 363 13.83 8.85 -14.88
C ASP A 363 12.96 10.06 -14.51
N SER A 364 11.64 9.91 -14.62
CA SER A 364 10.71 11.01 -14.41
C SER A 364 9.62 10.63 -13.42
N ARG A 365 9.31 11.56 -12.52
CA ARG A 365 8.24 11.53 -11.49
C ARG A 365 8.54 10.70 -10.22
N GLU A 366 9.16 11.37 -9.25
CA GLU A 366 8.63 11.35 -7.87
C GLU A 366 9.15 12.55 -7.05
N ARG A 367 8.37 13.64 -7.02
CA ARG A 367 8.65 14.79 -6.12
C ARG A 367 7.38 15.37 -5.52
N SER A 368 6.82 14.60 -4.57
CA SER A 368 5.83 14.96 -3.54
C SER A 368 5.00 16.24 -3.76
N LEU A 369 3.86 16.10 -4.43
CA LEU A 369 2.75 17.05 -4.38
C LEU A 369 2.17 17.09 -2.94
N LYS A 370 2.43 18.16 -2.18
CA LYS A 370 1.81 18.41 -0.87
C LYS A 370 1.35 19.87 -0.77
N GLY A 371 0.21 20.14 -1.41
CA GLY A 371 -0.39 21.47 -1.46
C GLY A 371 -1.55 21.60 -2.45
N GLU A 372 -1.85 20.59 -3.26
CA GLU A 372 -3.00 20.63 -4.18
C GLU A 372 -4.32 20.68 -3.43
N SER A 373 -5.16 21.63 -3.81
CA SER A 373 -6.54 21.74 -3.33
C SER A 373 -7.40 20.56 -3.79
N ILE A 374 -8.47 20.25 -3.05
CA ILE A 374 -9.48 19.24 -3.44
C ILE A 374 -9.99 19.51 -4.86
N LEU A 375 -10.25 20.78 -5.18
CA LEU A 375 -10.67 21.24 -6.49
C LEU A 375 -9.68 20.82 -7.58
N GLN A 376 -8.38 21.13 -7.44
CA GLN A 376 -7.35 20.75 -8.40
C GLN A 376 -7.22 19.23 -8.58
N ARG A 377 -7.34 18.46 -7.50
CA ARG A 377 -7.22 16.99 -7.52
C ARG A 377 -8.36 16.27 -8.23
N VAL A 378 -9.56 16.87 -8.28
CA VAL A 378 -10.72 16.31 -8.98
C VAL A 378 -10.87 16.91 -10.38
N GLN A 379 -10.50 18.17 -10.59
CA GLN A 379 -10.52 18.82 -11.92
C GLN A 379 -9.44 18.29 -12.87
N SER A 380 -8.37 17.66 -12.37
CA SER A 380 -7.34 17.03 -13.20
C SER A 380 -7.78 15.72 -13.88
N ILE A 381 -8.93 15.18 -13.51
CA ILE A 381 -9.52 13.96 -14.09
C ILE A 381 -10.17 14.28 -15.45
N PRO A 382 -10.08 13.40 -16.47
CA PRO A 382 -10.62 13.69 -17.80
C PRO A 382 -12.10 14.11 -17.83
N GLY A 383 -12.35 15.28 -18.42
CA GLY A 383 -13.68 15.89 -18.58
C GLY A 383 -14.17 16.70 -17.37
N ASN A 384 -13.44 16.71 -16.25
CA ASN A 384 -13.81 17.46 -15.05
C ASN A 384 -13.44 18.97 -15.15
N ASP A 385 -12.83 19.39 -16.25
CA ASP A 385 -12.64 20.80 -16.65
C ASP A 385 -13.97 21.50 -17.02
N GLN A 386 -14.99 20.72 -17.37
CA GLN A 386 -16.31 21.18 -17.81
C GLN A 386 -17.44 20.49 -17.04
N CYS A 387 -18.56 21.17 -16.87
CA CYS A 387 -19.78 20.63 -16.28
C CYS A 387 -20.30 19.42 -17.08
N CYS A 388 -20.62 18.33 -16.36
CA CYS A 388 -21.06 17.07 -16.94
C CYS A 388 -22.27 17.24 -17.90
N ASP A 389 -23.27 18.04 -17.52
CA ASP A 389 -24.52 18.21 -18.27
C ASP A 389 -24.42 19.27 -19.38
N CYS A 390 -23.93 20.48 -19.06
CA CYS A 390 -24.04 21.65 -19.94
C CYS A 390 -22.70 22.12 -20.54
N GLY A 391 -21.57 21.48 -20.22
CA GLY A 391 -20.25 21.85 -20.75
C GLY A 391 -19.67 23.18 -20.22
N GLN A 392 -20.33 23.85 -19.26
CA GLN A 392 -19.79 25.08 -18.65
C GLN A 392 -18.45 24.81 -17.94
N ALA A 393 -17.42 25.57 -18.27
CA ALA A 393 -16.08 25.44 -17.67
C ALA A 393 -16.05 25.75 -16.15
N ASP A 394 -15.03 25.22 -15.47
CA ASP A 394 -14.79 25.35 -14.02
C ASP A 394 -15.99 24.92 -13.14
N PRO A 395 -16.43 23.65 -13.21
CA PRO A 395 -17.46 23.13 -12.31
C PRO A 395 -16.93 23.05 -10.86
N ARG A 396 -17.71 23.58 -9.91
CA ARG A 396 -17.36 23.67 -8.47
C ARG A 396 -18.26 22.86 -7.54
N TRP A 397 -19.19 22.10 -8.10
CA TRP A 397 -20.05 21.16 -7.38
C TRP A 397 -19.84 19.75 -7.93
N ALA A 398 -20.22 18.75 -7.13
CA ALA A 398 -20.10 17.35 -7.47
C ALA A 398 -21.36 16.59 -7.05
N SER A 399 -21.76 15.58 -7.82
CA SER A 399 -22.74 14.58 -7.39
C SER A 399 -22.01 13.32 -6.96
N ILE A 400 -21.98 13.05 -5.65
CA ILE A 400 -21.03 12.12 -5.04
C ILE A 400 -21.42 10.64 -5.21
N ASN A 401 -22.69 10.36 -5.53
CA ASN A 401 -23.15 9.02 -5.92
C ASN A 401 -22.93 8.71 -7.40
N LEU A 402 -22.91 9.76 -8.25
CA LEU A 402 -22.69 9.63 -9.69
C LEU A 402 -21.22 9.80 -10.09
N GLY A 403 -20.36 10.36 -9.24
CA GLY A 403 -18.95 10.59 -9.58
C GLY A 403 -18.71 11.69 -10.62
N ILE A 404 -19.59 12.69 -10.68
CA ILE A 404 -19.57 13.76 -11.71
C ILE A 404 -19.41 15.17 -11.11
N LEU A 405 -18.83 16.09 -11.88
CA LEU A 405 -18.75 17.52 -11.57
C LEU A 405 -19.78 18.37 -12.34
N LEU A 406 -20.34 19.35 -11.64
CA LEU A 406 -21.45 20.21 -12.06
C LEU A 406 -21.13 21.70 -11.84
N CYS A 407 -21.64 22.56 -12.73
CA CYS A 407 -21.70 24.01 -12.50
C CYS A 407 -22.81 24.37 -11.51
N ILE A 408 -22.94 25.66 -11.14
CA ILE A 408 -23.91 26.11 -10.14
C ILE A 408 -25.36 25.77 -10.55
N GLU A 409 -25.73 26.01 -11.81
CA GLU A 409 -27.07 25.81 -12.37
C GLU A 409 -27.45 24.32 -12.36
N CYS A 410 -26.62 23.48 -12.98
CA CYS A 410 -26.82 22.02 -13.00
C CYS A 410 -26.81 21.42 -11.58
N SER A 411 -25.99 21.95 -10.67
CA SER A 411 -26.04 21.54 -9.26
C SER A 411 -27.36 21.91 -8.58
N GLY A 412 -28.03 22.98 -9.01
CA GLY A 412 -29.37 23.37 -8.57
C GLY A 412 -30.44 22.40 -9.06
N ILE A 413 -30.38 22.00 -10.34
CA ILE A 413 -31.25 20.96 -10.91
C ILE A 413 -31.05 19.63 -10.18
N HIS A 414 -29.81 19.19 -10.00
CA HIS A 414 -29.51 17.96 -9.28
C HIS A 414 -29.98 17.97 -7.80
N ARG A 415 -30.18 19.15 -7.19
CA ARG A 415 -30.80 19.26 -5.85
C ARG A 415 -32.33 19.13 -5.90
N SER A 416 -33.01 19.57 -6.96
CA SER A 416 -34.47 19.45 -7.07
C SER A 416 -34.94 18.01 -7.34
N LEU A 417 -34.08 17.16 -7.90
CA LEU A 417 -34.34 15.71 -8.04
C LEU A 417 -34.34 14.93 -6.72
N GLY A 418 -33.84 15.54 -5.65
CA GLY A 418 -33.75 14.90 -4.34
C GLY A 418 -32.56 13.96 -4.17
N VAL A 419 -32.25 13.67 -2.90
CA VAL A 419 -31.03 12.97 -2.47
C VAL A 419 -30.96 11.48 -2.82
N HIS A 420 -32.06 10.90 -3.28
CA HIS A 420 -32.13 9.52 -3.77
C HIS A 420 -31.66 9.44 -5.24
N CYS A 421 -31.87 10.48 -6.05
CA CYS A 421 -31.34 10.59 -7.40
C CYS A 421 -29.91 11.14 -7.42
N SER A 422 -29.65 12.23 -6.70
CA SER A 422 -28.34 12.91 -6.76
C SER A 422 -27.94 13.56 -5.43
N LYS A 423 -26.73 13.22 -4.96
CA LYS A 423 -26.17 13.69 -3.70
C LYS A 423 -25.15 14.81 -3.95
N VAL A 424 -25.65 16.03 -4.06
CA VAL A 424 -24.82 17.20 -4.43
C VAL A 424 -23.98 17.73 -3.25
N ARG A 425 -22.69 17.98 -3.49
CA ARG A 425 -21.73 18.67 -2.61
C ARG A 425 -20.98 19.76 -3.35
N SER A 426 -20.44 20.74 -2.63
CA SER A 426 -19.51 21.76 -3.14
C SER A 426 -18.06 21.30 -2.96
N LEU A 427 -17.23 21.50 -3.98
CA LEU A 427 -15.79 21.21 -3.91
C LEU A 427 -15.01 22.23 -3.07
N THR A 428 -15.59 23.40 -2.81
CA THR A 428 -14.93 24.52 -2.11
C THR A 428 -15.56 24.89 -0.77
N LEU A 429 -16.84 24.55 -0.54
CA LEU A 429 -17.58 24.94 0.68
C LEU A 429 -17.83 23.77 1.65
N ASP A 430 -17.93 22.53 1.16
CA ASP A 430 -18.20 21.36 2.01
C ASP A 430 -16.90 20.68 2.49
N SER A 431 -16.96 20.01 3.65
CA SER A 431 -15.87 19.14 4.11
C SER A 431 -15.92 17.78 3.42
N TRP A 432 -14.80 17.34 2.86
CA TRP A 432 -14.70 16.07 2.14
C TRP A 432 -14.04 14.96 2.96
N GLU A 433 -14.63 13.76 2.87
CA GLU A 433 -14.10 12.53 3.45
C GLU A 433 -13.00 11.95 2.52
N PRO A 434 -11.88 11.40 3.04
CA PRO A 434 -10.80 10.88 2.20
C PRO A 434 -11.24 9.80 1.19
N GLU A 435 -12.16 8.93 1.60
CA GLU A 435 -12.75 7.86 0.78
C GLU A 435 -13.57 8.43 -0.38
N LEU A 436 -14.38 9.44 -0.08
CA LEU A 436 -15.25 10.12 -1.04
C LEU A 436 -14.45 10.95 -2.05
N LEU A 437 -13.36 11.59 -1.61
CA LEU A 437 -12.43 12.27 -2.49
C LEU A 437 -11.74 11.28 -3.46
N LYS A 438 -11.35 10.10 -2.97
CA LYS A 438 -10.81 9.04 -3.83
C LYS A 438 -11.83 8.54 -4.86
N LEU A 439 -13.09 8.34 -4.46
CA LEU A 439 -14.16 7.98 -5.39
C LEU A 439 -14.29 9.00 -6.54
N MET A 440 -14.26 10.30 -6.21
CA MET A 440 -14.26 11.38 -7.21
C MET A 440 -12.97 11.49 -8.05
N CYS A 441 -11.88 10.81 -7.68
CA CYS A 441 -10.66 10.72 -8.48
C CYS A 441 -10.61 9.45 -9.36
N GLU A 442 -11.44 8.43 -9.08
CA GLU A 442 -11.54 7.21 -9.90
C GLU A 442 -12.68 7.29 -10.93
N LEU A 443 -13.68 8.14 -10.70
CA LEU A 443 -14.75 8.47 -11.66
C LEU A 443 -14.55 9.89 -12.23
N GLY A 444 -14.91 10.09 -13.50
CA GLY A 444 -14.78 11.37 -14.18
C GLY A 444 -15.87 11.62 -15.20
N ASN A 445 -16.16 12.89 -15.48
CA ASN A 445 -17.21 13.34 -16.38
C ASN A 445 -17.13 12.70 -17.76
N SER A 446 -15.93 12.49 -18.33
CA SER A 446 -15.79 11.81 -19.62
C SER A 446 -16.33 10.38 -19.59
N THR A 447 -15.93 9.57 -18.61
CA THR A 447 -16.40 8.18 -18.43
C THR A 447 -17.89 8.14 -18.12
N MET A 448 -18.36 9.03 -17.24
CA MET A 448 -19.76 9.08 -16.85
C MET A 448 -20.67 9.59 -17.97
N ASN A 449 -20.17 10.41 -18.89
CA ASN A 449 -20.86 10.78 -20.12
C ASN A 449 -20.90 9.60 -21.10
N GLN A 450 -19.79 8.89 -21.30
CA GLN A 450 -19.79 7.67 -22.13
C GLN A 450 -20.83 6.65 -21.67
N ILE A 451 -20.96 6.42 -20.35
CA ILE A 451 -21.92 5.44 -19.81
C ILE A 451 -23.38 5.87 -20.03
N TYR A 452 -23.76 7.08 -19.59
CA TYR A 452 -25.17 7.50 -19.54
C TYR A 452 -25.65 8.24 -20.80
N GLU A 453 -24.74 8.67 -21.67
CA GLU A 453 -25.05 9.49 -22.85
C GLU A 453 -24.70 8.80 -24.18
N ALA A 454 -24.10 7.60 -24.18
CA ALA A 454 -23.86 6.81 -25.40
C ALA A 454 -25.11 6.67 -26.29
N GLN A 455 -26.29 6.58 -25.68
CA GLN A 455 -27.56 6.47 -26.39
C GLN A 455 -28.18 7.84 -26.77
N CYS A 456 -27.69 8.96 -26.26
CA CYS A 456 -28.22 10.29 -26.57
C CYS A 456 -27.94 10.72 -28.02
N GLU A 457 -26.74 10.44 -28.53
CA GLU A 457 -26.39 10.73 -29.93
C GLU A 457 -27.21 9.87 -30.91
N ALA A 458 -27.39 8.58 -30.60
CA ALA A 458 -28.25 7.67 -31.36
C ALA A 458 -29.73 8.10 -31.39
N LEU A 459 -30.19 8.82 -30.35
CA LEU A 459 -31.55 9.39 -30.26
C LEU A 459 -31.64 10.84 -30.76
N GLY A 460 -30.55 11.43 -31.28
CA GLY A 460 -30.51 12.79 -31.80
C GLY A 460 -30.63 13.91 -30.76
N LEU A 461 -30.46 13.59 -29.47
CA LEU A 461 -30.55 14.54 -28.36
C LEU A 461 -29.24 15.32 -28.21
N LYS A 462 -29.30 16.66 -28.26
CA LYS A 462 -28.14 17.54 -28.06
C LYS A 462 -28.03 18.02 -26.62
N LYS A 463 -26.80 18.18 -26.12
CA LYS A 463 -26.55 18.78 -24.80
C LYS A 463 -27.04 20.24 -24.73
N PRO A 464 -27.53 20.69 -23.56
CA PRO A 464 -27.70 22.12 -23.29
C PRO A 464 -26.37 22.85 -23.41
N THR A 465 -26.36 24.04 -24.02
CA THR A 465 -25.18 24.91 -24.05
C THR A 465 -25.32 26.04 -23.03
N PRO A 466 -24.22 26.56 -22.45
CA PRO A 466 -24.30 27.65 -21.48
C PRO A 466 -24.96 28.90 -22.10
N GLY A 467 -25.95 29.48 -21.40
CA GLY A 467 -26.58 30.76 -21.77
C GLY A 467 -27.95 30.72 -22.47
N ASN A 468 -28.55 29.55 -22.73
CA ASN A 468 -29.90 29.45 -23.30
C ASN A 468 -30.98 29.17 -22.23
N GLU A 469 -31.47 30.21 -21.56
CA GLU A 469 -32.51 30.10 -20.51
C GLU A 469 -33.79 29.37 -20.97
N GLN A 470 -34.16 29.48 -22.25
CA GLN A 470 -35.39 28.88 -22.80
C GLN A 470 -35.32 27.34 -23.01
N ILE A 471 -34.12 26.76 -22.99
CA ILE A 471 -33.90 25.32 -23.25
C ILE A 471 -34.18 24.47 -21.99
N TYR A 472 -34.00 25.03 -20.79
CA TYR A 472 -34.14 24.32 -19.51
C TYR A 472 -35.58 23.91 -19.14
N SER A 473 -36.62 24.42 -19.82
CA SER A 473 -38.02 24.00 -19.61
C SER A 473 -38.55 23.02 -20.66
N SER A 474 -37.80 22.78 -21.73
CA SER A 474 -38.29 22.11 -22.95
C SER A 474 -37.37 21.01 -23.48
N THR A 475 -36.17 20.87 -22.91
CA THR A 475 -35.19 19.85 -23.33
C THR A 475 -35.02 18.81 -22.23
N VAL A 476 -35.28 17.55 -22.57
CA VAL A 476 -35.20 16.39 -21.66
C VAL A 476 -33.77 16.21 -21.15
N GLY A 477 -33.48 16.84 -20.02
CA GLY A 477 -32.22 16.71 -19.32
C GLY A 477 -32.03 15.32 -18.74
N ARG A 478 -30.78 14.98 -18.46
CA ARG A 478 -30.38 13.72 -17.79
C ARG A 478 -31.11 13.50 -16.46
N SER A 479 -31.55 14.58 -15.82
CA SER A 479 -32.50 14.65 -14.71
C SER A 479 -33.69 13.68 -14.82
N ASP A 480 -34.41 13.71 -15.94
CA ASP A 480 -35.61 12.90 -16.10
C ASP A 480 -35.24 11.43 -16.30
N LYS A 481 -34.15 11.15 -17.04
CA LYS A 481 -33.64 9.79 -17.25
C LYS A 481 -33.17 9.15 -15.94
N VAL A 482 -32.47 9.89 -15.09
CA VAL A 482 -32.05 9.45 -13.75
C VAL A 482 -33.28 9.17 -12.87
N SER A 483 -34.33 10.00 -12.93
CA SER A 483 -35.57 9.73 -12.19
C SER A 483 -36.32 8.48 -12.67
N VAL A 484 -36.30 8.19 -13.98
CA VAL A 484 -36.94 7.00 -14.58
C VAL A 484 -36.15 5.72 -14.31
N LEU A 485 -34.81 5.79 -14.24
CA LEU A 485 -33.94 4.62 -14.01
C LEU A 485 -33.76 4.24 -12.53
N LEU A 486 -33.97 5.17 -11.59
CA LEU A 486 -33.78 4.93 -10.14
C LEU A 486 -35.09 4.79 -9.33
N SER A 487 -36.27 4.86 -9.97
CA SER A 487 -37.55 4.75 -9.27
C SER A 487 -37.98 3.29 -9.05
N PRO A 488 -38.29 2.85 -7.81
CA PRO A 488 -38.84 1.52 -7.57
C PRO A 488 -40.28 1.38 -8.12
N PRO A 489 -40.72 0.19 -8.56
CA PRO A 489 -42.04 0.00 -9.20
C PRO A 489 -43.26 0.37 -8.35
N SER A 490 -43.10 0.54 -7.04
CA SER A 490 -44.17 0.68 -6.05
C SER A 490 -44.80 2.09 -5.95
N GLU A 491 -44.16 3.15 -6.46
CA GLU A 491 -44.62 4.54 -6.24
C GLU A 491 -45.25 5.24 -7.46
N MET A 492 -45.36 4.58 -8.62
CA MET A 492 -46.00 5.16 -9.83
C MET A 492 -47.51 5.47 -9.72
N GLY A 493 -48.14 5.25 -8.55
CA GLY A 493 -49.59 5.36 -8.37
C GLY A 493 -50.15 6.73 -7.96
N LYS A 494 -49.34 7.80 -7.82
CA LYS A 494 -49.80 9.08 -7.22
C LYS A 494 -49.30 10.38 -7.87
N TRP A 495 -48.66 10.33 -9.03
CA TRP A 495 -48.31 11.53 -9.80
C TRP A 495 -49.03 11.52 -11.16
N GLU A 496 -50.03 12.41 -11.31
CA GLU A 496 -50.53 12.81 -12.62
C GLU A 496 -49.87 14.14 -13.01
N PRO A 497 -48.98 14.17 -14.02
CA PRO A 497 -48.58 15.41 -14.68
C PRO A 497 -49.70 15.85 -15.65
N PRO A 498 -49.93 17.16 -15.82
CA PRO A 498 -50.74 17.65 -16.94
C PRO A 498 -50.03 17.39 -18.28
N TRP A 499 -50.71 17.73 -19.38
CA TRP A 499 -50.29 17.60 -20.79
C TRP A 499 -50.53 16.22 -21.44
N GLN A 500 -51.74 16.07 -21.97
CA GLN A 500 -52.04 15.02 -22.96
C GLN A 500 -51.36 15.32 -24.30
N SER A 501 -50.42 14.46 -24.72
CA SER A 501 -50.11 14.22 -26.13
C SER A 501 -49.54 12.82 -26.32
N SER A 502 -50.04 12.11 -27.33
CA SER A 502 -49.95 10.64 -27.43
C SER A 502 -48.60 10.12 -27.95
N THR A 503 -47.71 9.65 -27.06
CA THR A 503 -46.56 8.77 -27.45
C THR A 503 -46.03 7.83 -26.33
N TRP A 504 -46.74 7.62 -25.23
CA TRP A 504 -46.25 6.81 -24.09
C TRP A 504 -46.77 5.36 -24.09
N CYS A 505 -46.23 4.50 -24.97
CA CYS A 505 -46.56 3.05 -24.99
C CYS A 505 -45.46 2.08 -25.50
N LEU A 506 -44.22 2.53 -25.78
CA LEU A 506 -43.25 1.73 -26.57
C LEU A 506 -41.82 1.62 -26.02
N CYS A 507 -41.62 1.66 -24.70
CA CYS A 507 -40.29 1.46 -24.07
C CYS A 507 -40.20 0.22 -23.16
N ARG A 508 -40.87 -0.89 -23.50
CA ARG A 508 -40.69 -2.19 -22.81
C ARG A 508 -40.33 -3.37 -23.72
N TRP A 509 -40.41 -3.19 -25.04
CA TRP A 509 -40.03 -4.20 -26.04
C TRP A 509 -39.45 -3.49 -27.27
N LEU A 510 -38.22 -3.86 -27.65
CA LEU A 510 -37.40 -3.46 -28.83
C LEU A 510 -36.04 -2.84 -28.45
N ILE A 511 -35.12 -3.68 -27.97
CA ILE A 511 -33.67 -3.46 -28.14
C ILE A 511 -33.20 -4.48 -29.18
N PRO A 512 -32.80 -4.06 -30.40
CA PRO A 512 -32.11 -4.93 -31.34
C PRO A 512 -30.61 -5.02 -30.99
N PRO A 513 -29.92 -6.13 -31.32
CA PRO A 513 -28.48 -6.22 -31.14
C PRO A 513 -27.75 -5.22 -32.05
N LEU A 514 -26.81 -4.47 -31.49
CA LEU A 514 -26.02 -3.47 -32.20
C LEU A 514 -24.80 -4.10 -32.88
N SER A 515 -24.60 -3.76 -34.16
CA SER A 515 -23.51 -4.23 -35.02
C SER A 515 -22.14 -3.66 -34.61
N PRO A 516 -21.02 -4.35 -34.90
CA PRO A 516 -19.69 -3.98 -34.38
C PRO A 516 -19.10 -2.72 -35.02
N SER A 517 -18.55 -1.84 -34.19
CA SER A 517 -17.62 -0.78 -34.57
C SER A 517 -16.17 -1.31 -34.60
N PRO A 518 -15.27 -0.73 -35.43
CA PRO A 518 -13.90 -1.24 -35.60
C PRO A 518 -13.00 -0.98 -34.38
N PRO A 519 -11.93 -1.78 -34.19
CA PRO A 519 -11.03 -1.64 -33.06
C PRO A 519 -10.10 -0.42 -33.19
N CYS A 520 -9.91 0.32 -32.10
CA CYS A 520 -8.79 1.25 -31.94
C CYS A 520 -7.52 0.47 -31.51
N PRO A 521 -6.31 0.92 -31.90
CA PRO A 521 -5.06 0.25 -31.51
C PRO A 521 -4.71 0.50 -30.04
N PRO A 522 -4.01 -0.44 -29.37
CA PRO A 522 -3.56 -0.27 -28.00
C PRO A 522 -2.38 0.71 -27.91
N PRO A 523 -2.23 1.45 -26.79
CA PRO A 523 -0.99 2.15 -26.47
C PRO A 523 0.07 1.16 -25.98
N GLU A 524 1.30 1.31 -26.46
CA GLU A 524 2.45 0.54 -25.98
C GLU A 524 2.84 1.02 -24.58
N CYS A 525 2.94 0.09 -23.62
CA CYS A 525 3.61 0.29 -22.34
C CYS A 525 4.48 -0.93 -22.06
N GLU A 526 5.77 -0.67 -21.85
CA GLU A 526 6.78 -1.71 -21.59
C GLU A 526 6.55 -2.36 -20.22
N VAL A 527 6.69 -3.67 -20.15
CA VAL A 527 6.57 -4.45 -18.92
C VAL A 527 7.95 -4.62 -18.30
N SER A 528 8.13 -4.16 -17.06
CA SER A 528 9.26 -4.54 -16.21
C SER A 528 8.82 -5.67 -15.26
N GLU A 529 9.39 -6.86 -15.46
CA GLU A 529 9.16 -8.01 -14.60
C GLU A 529 10.08 -7.95 -13.35
N GLU A 530 9.49 -7.91 -12.15
CA GLU A 530 10.13 -8.49 -10.95
C GLU A 530 9.12 -9.35 -10.19
N SER A 531 9.59 -10.45 -9.61
CA SER A 531 8.78 -11.61 -9.23
C SER A 531 9.09 -12.09 -7.81
N SER A 532 8.03 -12.37 -7.02
CA SER A 532 7.91 -13.38 -5.95
C SER A 532 6.76 -12.97 -4.98
N GLY A 533 5.93 -13.88 -4.46
CA GLY A 533 5.75 -15.30 -4.77
C GLY A 533 4.57 -15.90 -3.97
N GLU A 534 3.70 -16.62 -4.68
CA GLU A 534 2.81 -17.71 -4.23
C GLU A 534 1.86 -17.52 -3.04
N ALA A 535 0.56 -17.44 -3.38
CA ALA A 535 -0.45 -18.33 -2.80
C ALA A 535 -1.32 -18.85 -3.94
N GLU A 536 -1.48 -20.17 -4.04
CA GLU A 536 -2.17 -20.83 -5.16
C GLU A 536 -3.67 -20.47 -5.17
N ILE A 537 -4.13 -19.88 -6.27
CA ILE A 537 -5.56 -19.76 -6.62
C ILE A 537 -5.69 -20.37 -8.02
N GLU A 538 -6.56 -21.37 -8.15
CA GLU A 538 -6.76 -22.09 -9.39
C GLU A 538 -7.25 -21.15 -10.51
N GLN A 539 -6.64 -21.27 -11.69
CA GLN A 539 -6.93 -20.40 -12.83
C GLN A 539 -8.19 -20.85 -13.58
N GLU A 540 -9.31 -20.17 -13.36
CA GLU A 540 -10.39 -20.08 -14.34
C GLU A 540 -10.30 -18.74 -15.09
N ALA A 541 -9.26 -18.64 -15.93
CA ALA A 541 -9.05 -17.54 -16.86
C ALA A 541 -9.32 -18.02 -18.30
N SER A 542 -10.59 -18.24 -18.64
CA SER A 542 -11.01 -18.56 -20.02
C SER A 542 -12.26 -17.79 -20.49
N ASP A 543 -13.22 -17.50 -19.61
CA ASP A 543 -14.57 -17.10 -20.03
C ASP A 543 -14.83 -15.60 -19.79
N LEU A 544 -14.08 -14.75 -20.49
CA LEU A 544 -14.19 -13.28 -20.46
C LEU A 544 -14.76 -12.69 -21.77
N GLU A 545 -15.36 -13.53 -22.60
CA GLU A 545 -16.20 -13.11 -23.73
C GLU A 545 -17.67 -12.95 -23.26
N ASP A 546 -18.34 -11.92 -23.78
CA ASP A 546 -19.74 -11.54 -23.53
C ASP A 546 -20.17 -11.07 -22.12
N LEU A 547 -19.40 -10.11 -21.57
CA LEU A 547 -19.86 -9.20 -20.49
C LEU A 547 -21.18 -8.46 -20.76
N ARG A 548 -21.68 -8.46 -22.01
CA ARG A 548 -22.86 -7.69 -22.47
C ARG A 548 -24.19 -8.44 -22.34
N GLU A 549 -24.17 -9.75 -22.07
CA GLU A 549 -25.39 -10.56 -21.93
C GLU A 549 -25.75 -10.92 -20.48
N LEU A 550 -24.92 -10.56 -19.50
CA LEU A 550 -25.22 -10.84 -18.09
C LEU A 550 -26.33 -9.93 -17.54
N HIS A 551 -27.17 -10.50 -16.67
CA HIS A 551 -28.17 -9.75 -15.91
C HIS A 551 -27.53 -8.55 -15.16
N PRO A 552 -28.09 -7.33 -15.22
CA PRO A 552 -27.46 -6.14 -14.61
C PRO A 552 -27.08 -6.32 -13.13
N GLY A 553 -27.91 -7.04 -12.35
CA GLY A 553 -27.59 -7.40 -10.96
C GLY A 553 -26.32 -8.26 -10.81
N LEU A 554 -26.12 -9.24 -11.70
CA LEU A 554 -24.93 -10.09 -11.72
C LEU A 554 -23.70 -9.33 -12.27
N LEU A 555 -23.91 -8.37 -13.16
CA LEU A 555 -22.85 -7.48 -13.66
C LEU A 555 -22.30 -6.59 -12.53
N ILE A 556 -23.16 -5.89 -11.77
CA ILE A 556 -22.72 -5.09 -10.62
C ILE A 556 -22.08 -5.96 -9.53
N TYR A 557 -22.59 -7.18 -9.32
CA TYR A 557 -22.05 -8.16 -8.37
C TYR A 557 -20.60 -8.54 -8.68
N LYS A 558 -20.33 -8.99 -9.93
CA LYS A 558 -18.96 -9.34 -10.37
C LYS A 558 -18.06 -8.12 -10.44
N ALA A 559 -18.56 -6.98 -10.92
CA ALA A 559 -17.78 -5.74 -11.03
C ALA A 559 -17.37 -5.18 -9.64
N ALA A 560 -18.21 -5.35 -8.62
CA ALA A 560 -17.89 -4.98 -7.24
C ALA A 560 -16.71 -5.77 -6.67
N GLN A 561 -16.69 -7.10 -6.90
CA GLN A 561 -15.56 -7.96 -6.51
C GLN A 561 -14.29 -7.59 -7.28
N ALA A 562 -14.40 -7.36 -8.59
CA ALA A 562 -13.32 -6.96 -9.48
C ALA A 562 -12.86 -5.48 -9.31
N ARG A 563 -13.48 -4.73 -8.39
CA ARG A 563 -13.16 -3.32 -8.07
C ARG A 563 -13.39 -2.34 -9.24
N ASN A 564 -14.23 -2.67 -10.21
CA ASN A 564 -14.39 -1.92 -11.45
C ASN A 564 -15.56 -0.91 -11.39
N LEU A 565 -15.28 0.30 -10.88
CA LEU A 565 -16.30 1.35 -10.70
C LEU A 565 -17.02 1.76 -12.01
N PRO A 566 -16.36 1.95 -13.17
CA PRO A 566 -17.07 2.22 -14.43
C PRO A 566 -18.11 1.16 -14.78
N VAL A 567 -17.79 -0.13 -14.68
CA VAL A 567 -18.74 -1.22 -14.97
C VAL A 567 -19.84 -1.30 -13.91
N MET A 568 -19.55 -0.99 -12.64
CA MET A 568 -20.60 -0.85 -11.62
C MET A 568 -21.56 0.30 -11.95
N ALA A 569 -21.05 1.45 -12.40
CA ALA A 569 -21.86 2.59 -12.81
C ALA A 569 -22.66 2.32 -14.10
N GLU A 570 -22.12 1.53 -15.03
CA GLU A 570 -22.82 1.03 -16.22
C GLU A 570 -23.94 0.06 -15.86
N ALA A 571 -23.71 -0.87 -14.94
CA ALA A 571 -24.75 -1.78 -14.46
C ALA A 571 -25.92 -1.02 -13.81
N LEU A 572 -25.63 0.01 -12.99
CA LEU A 572 -26.66 0.90 -12.44
C LEU A 572 -27.40 1.70 -13.53
N ALA A 573 -26.69 2.17 -14.57
CA ALA A 573 -27.33 2.84 -15.72
C ALA A 573 -28.29 1.91 -16.49
N HIS A 574 -28.01 0.60 -16.50
CA HIS A 574 -28.87 -0.44 -17.06
C HIS A 574 -29.93 -0.97 -16.06
N GLY A 575 -30.12 -0.31 -14.91
CA GLY A 575 -31.18 -0.63 -13.94
C GLY A 575 -30.84 -1.77 -12.98
N ALA A 576 -29.56 -2.06 -12.73
CA ALA A 576 -29.18 -3.00 -11.68
C ALA A 576 -29.64 -2.54 -10.29
N GLU A 577 -30.27 -3.43 -9.53
CA GLU A 577 -30.60 -3.15 -8.13
C GLU A 577 -29.32 -3.12 -7.29
N VAL A 578 -29.08 -2.00 -6.59
CA VAL A 578 -27.88 -1.80 -5.74
C VAL A 578 -27.78 -2.87 -4.64
N ASN A 579 -28.94 -3.35 -4.17
CA ASN A 579 -29.12 -4.35 -3.13
C ASN A 579 -29.47 -5.75 -3.68
N TRP A 580 -29.20 -6.00 -4.97
CA TRP A 580 -29.40 -7.30 -5.61
C TRP A 580 -28.71 -8.41 -4.80
N VAL A 581 -29.30 -9.60 -4.77
CA VAL A 581 -28.76 -10.77 -4.08
C VAL A 581 -28.44 -11.86 -5.08
N ASN A 582 -27.30 -12.53 -4.89
CA ASN A 582 -26.96 -13.70 -5.68
C ASN A 582 -27.40 -14.97 -4.96
N ASP A 583 -28.54 -15.55 -5.37
CA ASP A 583 -29.07 -16.80 -4.82
C ASP A 583 -28.12 -18.01 -4.99
N GLU A 584 -27.18 -17.95 -5.95
CA GLU A 584 -26.18 -19.00 -6.16
C GLU A 584 -24.95 -18.86 -5.23
N ASP A 585 -24.73 -17.69 -4.63
CA ASP A 585 -23.59 -17.39 -3.76
C ASP A 585 -24.05 -16.78 -2.42
N GLU A 586 -24.69 -17.63 -1.60
CA GLU A 586 -25.07 -17.35 -0.23
C GLU A 586 -25.99 -16.11 -0.05
N ASN A 587 -26.75 -15.69 -1.07
CA ASN A 587 -27.53 -14.43 -1.08
C ASN A 587 -26.67 -13.19 -0.77
N LYS A 588 -25.37 -13.23 -1.08
CA LYS A 588 -24.49 -12.07 -0.92
C LYS A 588 -24.94 -10.94 -1.84
N THR A 589 -24.63 -9.71 -1.42
CA THR A 589 -24.90 -8.48 -2.18
C THR A 589 -23.64 -7.98 -2.89
N PRO A 590 -23.76 -7.08 -3.89
CA PRO A 590 -22.62 -6.35 -4.44
C PRO A 590 -21.78 -5.66 -3.36
N LEU A 591 -22.38 -5.20 -2.26
CA LEU A 591 -21.63 -4.58 -1.15
C LEU A 591 -20.77 -5.62 -0.40
N ILE A 592 -21.27 -6.84 -0.18
CA ILE A 592 -20.47 -7.93 0.38
C ILE A 592 -19.37 -8.35 -0.61
N GLN A 593 -19.61 -8.33 -1.92
CA GLN A 593 -18.58 -8.61 -2.90
C GLN A 593 -17.50 -7.52 -3.00
N ALA A 594 -17.83 -6.25 -2.83
CA ALA A 594 -16.84 -5.18 -2.68
C ALA A 594 -15.96 -5.37 -1.42
N VAL A 595 -16.51 -5.98 -0.37
CA VAL A 595 -15.77 -6.38 0.84
C VAL A 595 -14.83 -7.55 0.57
N MET A 596 -15.31 -8.61 -0.09
CA MET A 596 -14.48 -9.75 -0.50
C MET A 596 -13.36 -9.34 -1.46
N GLY A 597 -13.68 -8.46 -2.42
CA GLY A 597 -12.69 -7.82 -3.29
C GLY A 597 -11.74 -6.87 -2.57
N GLY A 598 -12.01 -6.46 -1.34
CA GLY A 598 -11.14 -5.57 -0.55
C GLY A 598 -11.08 -4.11 -1.03
N SER A 599 -12.02 -3.67 -1.88
CA SER A 599 -12.05 -2.28 -2.35
C SER A 599 -12.88 -1.39 -1.42
N LEU A 600 -12.19 -0.47 -0.74
CA LEU A 600 -12.83 0.57 0.08
C LEU A 600 -13.70 1.51 -0.78
N ILE A 601 -13.26 1.79 -2.01
CA ILE A 601 -13.91 2.75 -2.90
C ILE A 601 -15.15 2.15 -3.59
N ALA A 602 -15.13 0.86 -3.92
CA ALA A 602 -16.32 0.15 -4.39
C ALA A 602 -17.39 0.06 -3.29
N CYS A 603 -16.98 -0.14 -2.03
CA CYS A 603 -17.91 -0.08 -0.88
C CYS A 603 -18.54 1.32 -0.77
N GLU A 604 -17.71 2.39 -0.80
CA GLU A 604 -18.19 3.77 -0.73
C GLU A 604 -19.12 4.13 -1.90
N PHE A 605 -18.82 3.72 -3.14
CA PHE A 605 -19.69 3.95 -4.29
C PHE A 605 -21.07 3.30 -4.14
N LEU A 606 -21.13 2.05 -3.70
CA LEU A 606 -22.38 1.33 -3.47
C LEU A 606 -23.19 1.98 -2.33
N LEU A 607 -22.54 2.36 -1.22
CA LEU A 607 -23.16 3.08 -0.12
C LEU A 607 -23.70 4.46 -0.55
N GLN A 608 -22.98 5.18 -1.42
CA GLN A 608 -23.47 6.42 -2.00
C GLN A 608 -24.66 6.21 -2.96
N ASN A 609 -24.77 5.05 -3.60
CA ASN A 609 -25.95 4.67 -4.39
C ASN A 609 -27.07 3.97 -3.60
N GLY A 610 -26.94 3.87 -2.27
CA GLY A 610 -28.03 3.38 -1.39
C GLY A 610 -27.96 1.90 -1.03
N ALA A 611 -26.79 1.28 -1.11
CA ALA A 611 -26.59 -0.06 -0.59
C ALA A 611 -26.89 -0.13 0.92
N ASP A 612 -27.65 -1.13 1.35
CA ASP A 612 -27.93 -1.36 2.76
C ASP A 612 -26.71 -1.98 3.45
N VAL A 613 -26.08 -1.19 4.32
CA VAL A 613 -24.91 -1.58 5.11
C VAL A 613 -25.20 -2.73 6.10
N ASN A 614 -26.48 -3.02 6.35
CA ASN A 614 -26.95 -4.03 7.29
C ASN A 614 -27.59 -5.27 6.63
N GLN A 615 -27.71 -5.31 5.30
CA GLN A 615 -28.28 -6.46 4.58
C GLN A 615 -27.41 -7.71 4.80
N ARG A 616 -28.04 -8.84 5.10
CA ARG A 616 -27.38 -10.07 5.52
C ARG A 616 -27.39 -11.12 4.41
N ASP A 617 -26.31 -11.90 4.33
CA ASP A 617 -26.26 -13.14 3.56
C ASP A 617 -27.09 -14.27 4.23
N ILE A 618 -27.20 -15.45 3.61
CA ILE A 618 -27.96 -16.58 4.20
C ILE A 618 -27.43 -17.02 5.56
N ARG A 619 -26.14 -16.78 5.85
CA ARG A 619 -25.51 -17.09 7.14
C ARG A 619 -25.74 -16.00 8.19
N GLY A 620 -26.63 -15.05 7.91
CA GLY A 620 -26.96 -13.94 8.80
C GLY A 620 -25.87 -12.86 8.89
N ARG A 621 -24.81 -12.93 8.09
CA ARG A 621 -23.65 -12.02 8.15
C ARG A 621 -23.88 -10.78 7.29
N ALA A 622 -23.80 -9.61 7.91
CA ALA A 622 -23.80 -8.31 7.22
C ALA A 622 -22.39 -7.95 6.69
N PRO A 623 -22.24 -6.95 5.79
CA PRO A 623 -20.92 -6.45 5.32
C PRO A 623 -19.88 -6.21 6.42
N LEU A 624 -20.31 -5.76 7.61
CA LEU A 624 -19.43 -5.56 8.77
C LEU A 624 -18.83 -6.88 9.31
N HIS A 625 -19.54 -8.00 9.24
CA HIS A 625 -19.03 -9.31 9.65
C HIS A 625 -17.95 -9.79 8.67
N HIS A 626 -18.23 -9.68 7.37
CA HIS A 626 -17.28 -10.03 6.29
C HIS A 626 -16.00 -9.19 6.37
N ALA A 627 -16.12 -7.87 6.56
CA ALA A 627 -14.95 -6.99 6.67
C ALA A 627 -14.11 -7.30 7.91
N THR A 628 -14.76 -7.64 9.04
CA THR A 628 -14.06 -8.09 10.25
C THR A 628 -13.36 -9.44 10.05
N TYR A 629 -14.03 -10.43 9.46
CA TYR A 629 -13.46 -11.77 9.21
C TYR A 629 -12.23 -11.70 8.29
N LEU A 630 -12.30 -10.87 7.24
CA LEU A 630 -11.16 -10.63 6.34
C LEU A 630 -10.08 -9.72 6.96
N GLY A 631 -10.37 -9.03 8.06
CA GLY A 631 -9.45 -8.13 8.75
C GLY A 631 -9.29 -6.76 8.08
N HIS A 632 -10.25 -6.35 7.25
CA HIS A 632 -10.22 -5.10 6.49
C HIS A 632 -10.61 -3.89 7.35
N THR A 633 -9.70 -3.45 8.23
CA THR A 633 -9.90 -2.36 9.21
C THR A 633 -10.48 -1.07 8.59
N GLY A 634 -10.09 -0.73 7.36
CA GLY A 634 -10.63 0.43 6.64
C GLY A 634 -12.12 0.29 6.28
N GLN A 635 -12.54 -0.89 5.82
CA GLN A 635 -13.94 -1.17 5.50
C GLN A 635 -14.80 -1.24 6.77
N VAL A 636 -14.27 -1.80 7.88
CA VAL A 636 -14.93 -1.74 9.20
C VAL A 636 -15.16 -0.28 9.63
N CYS A 637 -14.14 0.58 9.54
CA CYS A 637 -14.27 2.00 9.87
C CYS A 637 -15.36 2.69 9.03
N LEU A 638 -15.39 2.42 7.72
CA LEU A 638 -16.40 2.95 6.80
C LEU A 638 -17.82 2.50 7.18
N PHE A 639 -18.03 1.21 7.44
CA PHE A 639 -19.36 0.68 7.76
C PHE A 639 -19.90 1.21 9.09
N LEU A 640 -19.06 1.32 10.11
CA LEU A 640 -19.45 1.93 11.38
C LEU A 640 -19.83 3.42 11.22
N LYS A 641 -19.14 4.19 10.37
CA LYS A 641 -19.55 5.56 10.02
C LYS A 641 -20.89 5.64 9.29
N ARG A 642 -21.24 4.60 8.53
CA ARG A 642 -22.48 4.50 7.75
C ARG A 642 -23.65 3.90 8.56
N GLY A 643 -23.47 3.61 9.85
CA GLY A 643 -24.53 3.08 10.72
C GLY A 643 -24.71 1.57 10.66
N ALA A 644 -23.62 0.82 10.42
CA ALA A 644 -23.65 -0.64 10.53
C ALA A 644 -23.94 -1.10 11.97
N ASN A 645 -24.84 -2.06 12.12
CA ASN A 645 -25.24 -2.63 13.38
C ASN A 645 -24.15 -3.58 13.90
N GLN A 646 -23.34 -3.06 14.82
CA GLN A 646 -22.26 -3.77 15.51
C GLN A 646 -22.74 -4.83 16.53
N HIS A 647 -24.03 -4.88 16.86
CA HIS A 647 -24.64 -5.85 17.79
C HIS A 647 -25.40 -6.97 17.06
N ALA A 648 -25.44 -6.92 15.72
CA ALA A 648 -25.97 -8.01 14.92
C ALA A 648 -25.10 -9.27 15.11
N VAL A 649 -25.74 -10.41 15.37
CA VAL A 649 -25.08 -11.73 15.39
C VAL A 649 -25.38 -12.52 14.12
N ASP A 650 -24.43 -13.33 13.67
CA ASP A 650 -24.61 -14.32 12.59
C ASP A 650 -25.24 -15.64 13.07
N GLU A 651 -25.39 -16.63 12.18
CA GLU A 651 -25.91 -17.97 12.53
C GLU A 651 -25.05 -18.72 13.56
N ASP A 652 -23.75 -18.45 13.60
CA ASP A 652 -22.80 -19.00 14.57
C ASP A 652 -22.86 -18.27 15.94
N GLY A 653 -23.80 -17.32 16.07
CA GLY A 653 -24.02 -16.51 17.27
C GLY A 653 -22.93 -15.47 17.53
N GLN A 654 -22.09 -15.16 16.54
CA GLN A 654 -20.97 -14.23 16.68
C GLN A 654 -21.39 -12.82 16.26
N ASP A 655 -21.13 -11.83 17.13
CA ASP A 655 -21.14 -10.42 16.73
C ASP A 655 -19.78 -10.02 16.12
N PRO A 656 -19.70 -8.91 15.37
CA PRO A 656 -18.43 -8.43 14.82
C PRO A 656 -17.33 -8.25 15.88
N LEU A 657 -17.66 -7.93 17.13
CA LEU A 657 -16.65 -7.79 18.19
C LEU A 657 -16.04 -9.15 18.57
N SER A 658 -16.86 -10.20 18.65
CA SER A 658 -16.44 -11.57 18.94
C SER A 658 -15.57 -12.13 17.82
N ILE A 659 -15.94 -11.91 16.55
CA ILE A 659 -15.11 -12.27 15.39
C ILE A 659 -13.76 -11.53 15.46
N ALA A 660 -13.75 -10.23 15.74
CA ALA A 660 -12.52 -9.44 15.82
C ALA A 660 -11.57 -9.90 16.95
N VAL A 661 -12.13 -10.30 18.10
CA VAL A 661 -11.38 -10.87 19.23
C VAL A 661 -10.81 -12.25 18.88
N GLN A 662 -11.59 -13.12 18.24
CA GLN A 662 -11.13 -14.44 17.79
C GLN A 662 -10.04 -14.35 16.72
N ALA A 663 -10.18 -13.40 15.79
CA ALA A 663 -9.17 -13.09 14.77
C ALA A 663 -7.94 -12.32 15.30
N ALA A 664 -7.93 -11.97 16.60
CA ALA A 664 -6.88 -11.19 17.27
C ALA A 664 -6.56 -9.82 16.62
N ASN A 665 -7.53 -9.20 15.93
CA ASN A 665 -7.31 -7.92 15.24
C ASN A 665 -7.59 -6.74 16.18
N ALA A 666 -6.54 -6.26 16.85
CA ALA A 666 -6.62 -5.22 17.88
C ALA A 666 -7.18 -3.87 17.38
N ASP A 667 -6.91 -3.49 16.13
CA ASP A 667 -7.38 -2.22 15.56
C ASP A 667 -8.90 -2.27 15.31
N ILE A 668 -9.41 -3.40 14.79
CA ILE A 668 -10.85 -3.64 14.63
C ILE A 668 -11.57 -3.72 15.98
N VAL A 669 -11.00 -4.43 16.96
CA VAL A 669 -11.54 -4.47 18.34
C VAL A 669 -11.62 -3.06 18.95
N THR A 670 -10.65 -2.20 18.66
CA THR A 670 -10.62 -0.81 19.12
C THR A 670 -11.74 0.01 18.47
N LEU A 671 -11.90 -0.06 17.14
CA LEU A 671 -12.97 0.63 16.41
C LEU A 671 -14.36 0.22 16.90
N LEU A 672 -14.62 -1.08 17.06
CA LEU A 672 -15.91 -1.59 17.52
C LEU A 672 -16.22 -1.20 18.97
N ARG A 673 -15.22 -1.25 19.88
CA ARG A 673 -15.42 -0.79 21.27
C ARG A 673 -15.67 0.71 21.37
N LEU A 674 -15.00 1.51 20.54
CA LEU A 674 -15.21 2.97 20.49
C LEU A 674 -16.59 3.32 19.91
N ALA A 675 -17.02 2.65 18.83
CA ALA A 675 -18.36 2.83 18.27
C ALA A 675 -19.45 2.43 19.26
N ARG A 676 -19.28 1.33 20.00
CA ARG A 676 -20.18 0.93 21.09
C ARG A 676 -20.23 1.96 22.22
N MET A 677 -19.08 2.40 22.72
CA MET A 677 -19.02 3.41 23.79
C MET A 677 -19.68 4.74 23.36
N ASN A 678 -19.47 5.19 22.12
CA ASN A 678 -20.07 6.41 21.59
C ASN A 678 -21.60 6.27 21.38
N GLU A 679 -22.10 5.07 21.07
CA GLU A 679 -23.53 4.77 21.03
C GLU A 679 -24.15 4.79 22.43
N GLU A 680 -23.53 4.11 23.41
CA GLU A 680 -23.95 4.10 24.82
C GLU A 680 -23.95 5.53 25.43
N MET A 681 -22.96 6.38 25.09
CA MET A 681 -22.94 7.79 25.49
C MET A 681 -24.07 8.61 24.87
N ARG A 682 -24.36 8.41 23.58
CA ARG A 682 -25.47 9.09 22.88
C ARG A 682 -26.83 8.73 23.48
N GLU A 683 -27.01 7.49 23.90
CA GLU A 683 -28.23 7.04 24.59
C GLU A 683 -28.37 7.64 26.00
N ALA A 684 -27.25 7.85 26.70
CA ALA A 684 -27.24 8.44 28.04
C ALA A 684 -27.52 9.96 28.08
N GLU A 685 -27.15 10.72 27.05
CA GLU A 685 -27.33 12.19 27.02
C GLU A 685 -28.72 12.68 26.58
N GLY A 686 -29.57 11.78 26.05
CA GLY A 686 -30.94 12.09 25.64
C GLY A 686 -31.05 12.99 24.40
N PRO A 687 -32.28 13.41 24.01
CA PRO A 687 -32.56 13.97 22.67
C PRO A 687 -31.92 15.33 22.34
N PHE A 688 -31.22 15.95 23.28
CA PHE A 688 -30.63 17.29 23.15
C PHE A 688 -29.10 17.33 23.35
N GLY A 689 -28.45 16.16 23.47
CA GLY A 689 -26.98 16.04 23.49
C GLY A 689 -26.33 16.52 22.18
N GLN A 690 -25.09 17.02 22.27
CA GLN A 690 -24.33 17.46 21.08
C GLN A 690 -23.74 16.25 20.32
N PRO A 691 -23.47 16.37 19.01
CA PRO A 691 -23.10 15.22 18.20
C PRO A 691 -21.66 14.72 18.45
N GLY A 692 -21.55 13.72 19.32
CA GLY A 692 -20.42 12.80 19.43
C GLY A 692 -19.24 13.29 20.28
N ASP A 693 -18.57 12.34 20.93
CA ASP A 693 -17.27 12.59 21.57
C ASP A 693 -16.26 13.05 20.50
N ALA A 694 -15.61 14.19 20.72
CA ALA A 694 -14.58 14.70 19.82
C ALA A 694 -13.44 13.69 19.64
N THR A 695 -13.17 12.88 20.66
CA THR A 695 -12.18 11.80 20.65
C THR A 695 -12.57 10.69 19.68
N TYR A 696 -13.85 10.29 19.66
CA TYR A 696 -14.40 9.33 18.71
C TYR A 696 -14.25 9.84 17.27
N LEU A 697 -14.66 11.08 17.00
CA LEU A 697 -14.59 11.69 15.67
C LEU A 697 -13.16 11.86 15.16
N ASP A 698 -12.21 12.23 16.02
CA ASP A 698 -10.80 12.39 15.64
C ASP A 698 -10.14 11.02 15.36
N ILE A 699 -10.40 9.99 16.18
CA ILE A 699 -9.89 8.62 15.95
C ILE A 699 -10.46 8.04 14.63
N PHE A 700 -11.76 8.15 14.41
CA PHE A 700 -12.39 7.70 13.16
C PHE A 700 -11.96 8.51 11.93
N ARG A 701 -11.54 9.77 12.10
CA ARG A 701 -10.90 10.56 11.03
C ARG A 701 -9.49 10.05 10.73
N GLU A 702 -8.71 9.70 11.76
CA GLU A 702 -7.35 9.15 11.59
C GLU A 702 -7.39 7.78 10.90
N PHE A 703 -8.27 6.85 11.32
CA PHE A 703 -8.43 5.55 10.66
C PHE A 703 -8.86 5.68 9.20
N SER A 704 -9.77 6.61 8.85
CA SER A 704 -10.09 6.90 7.45
C SER A 704 -8.92 7.47 6.65
N HIS A 705 -8.17 8.40 7.25
CA HIS A 705 -6.97 8.95 6.61
C HIS A 705 -5.87 7.89 6.46
N MET A 706 -5.81 6.87 7.32
CA MET A 706 -4.95 5.71 7.12
C MET A 706 -5.50 4.78 6.03
N ALA A 707 -6.77 4.39 6.08
CA ALA A 707 -7.40 3.49 5.10
C ALA A 707 -7.32 4.03 3.66
N SER A 708 -7.55 5.32 3.49
CA SER A 708 -7.40 6.01 2.20
C SER A 708 -5.93 6.36 1.92
N ASN A 709 -5.28 7.11 2.80
CA ASN A 709 -3.93 7.66 2.64
C ASN A 709 -2.80 6.62 2.55
N ASN A 710 -2.86 5.57 3.37
CA ASN A 710 -1.73 4.70 3.73
C ASN A 710 -2.25 3.30 4.16
N PRO A 711 -2.96 2.53 3.32
CA PRO A 711 -3.64 1.29 3.71
C PRO A 711 -2.70 0.27 4.39
N GLU A 712 -1.43 0.22 3.97
CA GLU A 712 -0.40 -0.65 4.58
C GLU A 712 -0.19 -0.43 6.08
N LYS A 713 -0.50 0.74 6.63
CA LYS A 713 -0.41 0.99 8.08
C LYS A 713 -1.45 0.21 8.88
N LEU A 714 -2.55 -0.20 8.24
CA LEU A 714 -3.60 -1.04 8.80
C LEU A 714 -3.34 -2.54 8.54
N ASN A 715 -2.48 -2.89 7.58
CA ASN A 715 -2.11 -4.27 7.22
C ASN A 715 -1.09 -4.87 8.21
N ARG A 716 -1.38 -4.84 9.51
CA ARG A 716 -0.54 -5.48 10.55
C ARG A 716 -0.75 -7.00 10.63
N ARG A 717 -0.63 -7.72 9.51
CA ARG A 717 -0.72 -9.20 9.51
C ARG A 717 0.63 -9.86 9.80
N ASN A 718 0.73 -10.39 11.03
CA ASN A 718 1.49 -11.59 11.41
C ASN A 718 2.89 -11.81 10.78
N SER A 719 3.87 -10.99 11.17
CA SER A 719 5.30 -11.35 11.11
C SER A 719 5.70 -12.37 12.20
N GLY A 720 4.90 -13.43 12.37
CA GLY A 720 4.96 -14.30 13.54
C GLY A 720 4.16 -15.60 13.41
N LYS A 721 4.29 -16.30 12.28
CA LYS A 721 3.93 -17.72 12.10
C LYS A 721 4.56 -18.31 10.82
N THR A 722 5.85 -18.60 10.92
CA THR A 722 6.60 -19.59 10.10
C THR A 722 7.66 -20.24 10.96
#